data_AF-A0A3B8L9M7-F1
#
_entry.id   AF-A0A3B8L9M7-F1
#
_cell.length_a   1.000
_cell.length_b   1.000
_cell.length_c   1.000
_cell.angle_alpha   90.00
_cell.angle_beta   90.00
_cell.angle_gamma   90.00
#
_symmetry.space_group_name_H-M   'P 1'
#
loop_
_entity.id
_entity.type
_entity.pdbx_description
1 polymer ?
#
loop_
_entity_poly.entity_id
_entity_poly.type
_entity_poly.pdbx_seq_one_letter_code
_entity_poly.pdbx_strand_id
1 'polypeptide(L)'
;SCHKGALRVCYTGPNGTQGRGECKAGVQQCTDQQTWGECASEQLPTIELCDNKDNDCDGIIDEECKASEACSKLNLKTRFVLQAKRSLSSPKRIECTLTFTKDTPQLQWDTQPTIHLHTPTWTLASLTFDKQTSPKEIKIVFYAASAWQQPLQFSVKGIGLLDNERAPCPIEYKTESLKSDCPDNMEDCDGTCADLSSSSAHCGQCGRTCKAGQGCCEGVCKELKTDPKHCGACGTTCAVGETCCGTCVKMETSATHCGQCGHTCKDTESCQQGVCVACQAFETMCKVGNTRSCHNLQEDNAHCGACGQSCEAPASCFGGKCLRCRQDIECGTGRLCRTGKCLRCPGDVECDDVSIFLGNNDVIIQSITTDTQGNRYITGQFFESIYLNNTSYRGFGWNDIFVLKQDKQGKDVWLRRGGGEGFDKPAEIVWDQANHLYVFGEYGAMQSFGGARISTPAEFFHGGQKAPMKLTIPKTGMNALFASRLNLQGELQWLVPIYAGNRVSNAYVKHHPKGGIVALFSAEDPSSIQCNGKELRQSIDPVGTNNTSHWVTLRIDANGQCMWARVFAKGPYDNNATALVIHSDGSIFVGGRFDGSGTFGSKTVQSVGETDIGIVKLSPAGKLLWYKTFGTKERDGTSALVLDQKGQLYVSGSFRGTLAIDTLPKLTSVDLDIFLIKLDTNGVATWSRQLGGRGSESSKQLIFMKDQSLLLVGVFWDVLQFGTLSLTSRGASDIFVAKFDTTGGIVSLVQGGGKRAEEVRSAHLEPQERLYVTGSFLSTTPQFGHITTNKNPKDKTFGYVWTLTP
;
A
#
# COMPACT_ATOMS: atom_id res chain seq x y z
N SER A 1 2.20 -53.07 -112.04
CA SER A 1 3.65 -52.79 -111.94
C SER A 1 4.01 -51.69 -112.92
N CYS A 2 5.05 -50.90 -112.62
CA CYS A 2 5.48 -49.77 -113.44
C CYS A 2 7.02 -49.69 -113.51
N HIS A 3 7.56 -48.96 -114.49
CA HIS A 3 9.00 -48.73 -114.59
C HIS A 3 9.45 -47.65 -113.61
N LYS A 4 10.55 -47.91 -112.89
CA LYS A 4 11.13 -46.99 -111.90
C LYS A 4 11.29 -45.58 -112.50
N GLY A 5 10.73 -44.58 -111.84
CA GLY A 5 10.76 -43.18 -112.27
C GLY A 5 9.68 -42.77 -113.27
N ALA A 6 8.89 -43.70 -113.83
CA ALA A 6 7.75 -43.36 -114.69
C ALA A 6 6.71 -42.53 -113.92
N LEU A 7 6.00 -41.65 -114.63
CA LEU A 7 4.97 -40.78 -114.08
C LEU A 7 3.60 -41.14 -114.68
N ARG A 8 2.53 -41.07 -113.87
CA ARG A 8 1.14 -41.13 -114.34
C ARG A 8 0.27 -40.12 -113.61
N VAL A 9 -0.81 -39.68 -114.26
CA VAL A 9 -1.84 -38.87 -113.60
C VAL A 9 -2.61 -39.74 -112.61
N CYS A 10 -2.94 -39.16 -111.46
CA CYS A 10 -3.71 -39.80 -110.40
C CYS A 10 -4.65 -38.77 -109.77
N TYR A 11 -5.73 -39.27 -109.17
CA TYR A 11 -6.63 -38.45 -108.36
C TYR A 11 -7.36 -39.40 -107.41
N THR A 12 -7.28 -39.11 -106.11
CA THR A 12 -7.88 -39.98 -105.08
C THR A 12 -9.20 -39.44 -104.54
N GLY A 13 -9.71 -38.33 -105.07
CA GLY A 13 -10.98 -37.74 -104.67
C GLY A 13 -12.21 -38.51 -105.19
N PRO A 14 -13.42 -38.18 -104.67
CA PRO A 14 -14.67 -38.79 -105.11
C PRO A 14 -14.90 -38.68 -106.63
N ASN A 15 -15.49 -39.72 -107.20
CA ASN A 15 -15.73 -39.77 -108.65
C ASN A 15 -16.68 -38.64 -109.08
N GLY A 16 -16.25 -37.83 -110.06
CA GLY A 16 -17.01 -36.65 -110.53
C GLY A 16 -16.46 -35.29 -110.08
N THR A 17 -15.55 -35.25 -109.08
CA THR A 17 -14.94 -33.98 -108.58
C THR A 17 -13.66 -33.60 -109.32
N GLN A 18 -13.04 -34.53 -110.04
CA GLN A 18 -11.76 -34.30 -110.73
C GLN A 18 -11.92 -33.25 -111.84
N GLY A 19 -11.22 -32.12 -111.70
CA GLY A 19 -11.24 -31.03 -112.68
C GLY A 19 -12.45 -30.09 -112.54
N ARG A 20 -13.22 -30.19 -111.46
CA ARG A 20 -14.24 -29.21 -111.06
C ARG A 20 -13.68 -28.26 -110.01
N GLY A 21 -14.10 -27.01 -110.05
CA GLY A 21 -13.62 -25.98 -109.13
C GLY A 21 -12.09 -25.91 -109.06
N GLU A 22 -11.57 -25.91 -107.84
CA GLU A 22 -10.13 -25.93 -107.59
C GLU A 22 -9.53 -27.35 -107.60
N CYS A 23 -10.33 -28.41 -107.71
CA CYS A 23 -9.83 -29.79 -107.64
C CYS A 23 -9.08 -30.23 -108.88
N LYS A 24 -7.85 -30.70 -108.67
CA LYS A 24 -6.90 -31.05 -109.74
C LYS A 24 -6.26 -32.39 -109.47
N ALA A 25 -6.10 -33.15 -110.56
CA ALA A 25 -5.35 -34.40 -110.53
C ALA A 25 -3.87 -34.15 -110.27
N GLY A 26 -3.27 -34.99 -109.44
CA GLY A 26 -1.84 -35.01 -109.17
C GLY A 26 -1.09 -35.95 -110.09
N VAL A 27 0.18 -36.17 -109.77
CA VAL A 27 1.06 -37.10 -110.48
C VAL A 27 1.66 -38.10 -109.50
N GLN A 28 1.52 -39.38 -109.83
CA GLN A 28 2.17 -40.49 -109.15
C GLN A 28 3.47 -40.82 -109.86
N GLN A 29 4.55 -40.96 -109.09
CA GLN A 29 5.80 -41.52 -109.57
C GLN A 29 5.94 -42.98 -109.15
N CYS A 30 6.42 -43.81 -110.08
CA CYS A 30 6.70 -45.20 -109.81
C CYS A 30 7.93 -45.34 -108.90
N THR A 31 7.73 -45.96 -107.75
CA THR A 31 8.78 -46.17 -106.73
C THR A 31 9.79 -47.23 -107.19
N ASP A 32 10.89 -47.32 -106.44
CA ASP A 32 11.95 -48.30 -106.68
C ASP A 32 11.48 -49.75 -106.59
N GLN A 33 10.33 -50.00 -105.95
CA GLN A 33 9.69 -51.30 -105.82
C GLN A 33 8.71 -51.61 -106.98
N GLN A 34 8.72 -50.81 -108.05
CA GLN A 34 7.85 -50.96 -109.24
C GLN A 34 6.34 -50.86 -108.95
N THR A 35 5.97 -50.17 -107.87
CA THR A 35 4.61 -49.79 -107.50
C THR A 35 4.45 -48.27 -107.55
N TRP A 36 3.24 -47.79 -107.83
CA TRP A 36 2.96 -46.35 -107.86
C TRP A 36 2.92 -45.80 -106.43
N GLY A 37 3.62 -44.69 -106.19
CA GLY A 37 3.65 -43.99 -104.89
C GLY A 37 2.36 -43.21 -104.59
N GLU A 38 2.44 -42.26 -103.65
CA GLU A 38 1.32 -41.34 -103.37
C GLU A 38 1.09 -40.35 -104.52
N CYS A 39 -0.13 -39.82 -104.60
CA CYS A 39 -0.49 -38.85 -105.61
C CYS A 39 -0.02 -37.44 -105.22
N ALA A 40 1.14 -37.05 -105.73
CA ALA A 40 1.73 -35.77 -105.40
C ALA A 40 1.02 -34.64 -106.14
N SER A 41 0.77 -33.53 -105.43
CA SER A 41 0.17 -32.30 -105.95
C SER A 41 -1.28 -32.41 -106.44
N GLU A 42 -2.02 -33.44 -106.00
CA GLU A 42 -3.48 -33.41 -106.18
C GLU A 42 -4.12 -32.36 -105.25
N GLN A 43 -5.17 -31.70 -105.73
CA GLN A 43 -6.05 -30.85 -104.92
C GLN A 43 -7.38 -31.58 -104.80
N LEU A 44 -7.68 -32.08 -103.59
CA LEU A 44 -8.91 -32.81 -103.28
C LEU A 44 -10.00 -31.84 -102.81
N PRO A 45 -11.29 -32.24 -102.87
CA PRO A 45 -12.40 -31.48 -102.32
C PRO A 45 -12.17 -31.08 -100.86
N THR A 46 -12.40 -29.82 -100.55
CA THR A 46 -12.38 -29.26 -99.20
C THR A 46 -13.65 -28.47 -98.95
N ILE A 47 -14.07 -28.33 -97.69
CA ILE A 47 -15.26 -27.52 -97.36
C ILE A 47 -15.16 -26.09 -97.93
N GLU A 48 -16.29 -25.55 -98.39
CA GLU A 48 -16.40 -24.19 -98.93
C GLU A 48 -15.82 -23.13 -97.99
N LEU A 49 -14.90 -22.31 -98.51
CA LEU A 49 -14.24 -21.22 -97.80
C LEU A 49 -14.92 -19.86 -98.05
N CYS A 50 -15.94 -19.82 -98.89
CA CYS A 50 -16.70 -18.61 -99.22
C CYS A 50 -15.81 -17.54 -99.86
N ASP A 51 -14.90 -17.99 -100.71
CA ASP A 51 -13.88 -17.16 -101.37
C ASP A 51 -14.16 -17.01 -102.87
N ASN A 52 -15.41 -17.26 -103.29
CA ASN A 52 -15.88 -17.16 -104.66
C ASN A 52 -15.23 -18.20 -105.59
N LYS A 53 -14.86 -19.35 -105.00
CA LYS A 53 -14.33 -20.53 -105.69
C LYS A 53 -14.99 -21.78 -105.13
N ASP A 54 -15.27 -22.72 -106.02
CA ASP A 54 -15.75 -24.07 -105.72
C ASP A 54 -14.61 -24.89 -105.10
N ASN A 55 -14.57 -24.95 -103.76
CA ASN A 55 -13.53 -25.64 -102.99
C ASN A 55 -13.86 -27.12 -102.76
N ASP A 56 -15.15 -27.46 -102.70
CA ASP A 56 -15.63 -28.83 -102.50
C ASP A 56 -15.86 -29.58 -103.83
N CYS A 57 -15.71 -28.86 -104.94
CA CYS A 57 -15.63 -29.36 -106.30
C CYS A 57 -16.89 -30.10 -106.76
N ASP A 58 -18.04 -29.71 -106.22
CA ASP A 58 -19.35 -30.24 -106.61
C ASP A 58 -19.86 -29.61 -107.94
N GLY A 59 -19.29 -28.47 -108.33
CA GLY A 59 -19.60 -27.71 -109.53
C GLY A 59 -20.46 -26.45 -109.30
N ILE A 60 -20.78 -26.14 -108.05
CA ILE A 60 -21.41 -24.90 -107.59
C ILE A 60 -20.35 -24.10 -106.81
N ILE A 61 -20.45 -22.78 -106.82
CA ILE A 61 -19.53 -21.91 -106.08
C ILE A 61 -20.26 -21.41 -104.83
N ASP A 62 -19.68 -21.63 -103.64
CA ASP A 62 -20.09 -21.07 -102.35
C ASP A 62 -21.53 -21.44 -101.88
N GLU A 63 -22.00 -22.66 -102.09
CA GLU A 63 -23.40 -23.08 -101.84
C GLU A 63 -23.76 -23.45 -100.39
N GLU A 64 -22.78 -23.57 -99.49
CA GLU A 64 -23.01 -23.81 -98.04
C GLU A 64 -22.41 -22.72 -97.13
N CYS A 65 -22.21 -21.53 -97.71
CA CYS A 65 -21.48 -20.41 -97.11
C CYS A 65 -22.23 -19.55 -96.08
N LYS A 66 -22.74 -20.18 -95.01
CA LYS A 66 -23.14 -19.43 -93.80
C LYS A 66 -21.99 -19.37 -92.80
N ALA A 67 -21.14 -18.36 -92.93
CA ALA A 67 -20.26 -17.94 -91.83
C ALA A 67 -21.12 -17.58 -90.61
N SER A 68 -20.91 -18.23 -89.47
CA SER A 68 -21.75 -18.00 -88.28
C SER A 68 -21.69 -16.52 -87.85
N GLU A 69 -22.85 -15.87 -87.75
CA GLU A 69 -23.01 -14.58 -87.07
C GLU A 69 -22.47 -14.60 -85.62
N ALA A 70 -22.16 -15.78 -85.09
CA ALA A 70 -21.58 -16.01 -83.77
C ALA A 70 -20.10 -15.59 -83.67
N CYS A 71 -19.28 -15.72 -84.73
CA CYS A 71 -17.85 -15.41 -84.66
C CYS A 71 -17.58 -13.91 -84.41
N SER A 72 -18.32 -13.01 -85.06
CA SER A 72 -18.11 -11.55 -84.99
C SER A 72 -18.51 -10.93 -83.65
N LYS A 73 -19.24 -11.66 -82.80
CA LYS A 73 -19.72 -11.21 -81.48
C LYS A 73 -18.81 -11.65 -80.32
N LEU A 74 -17.74 -12.40 -80.58
CA LEU A 74 -16.83 -12.87 -79.54
C LEU A 74 -15.84 -11.78 -79.08
N ASN A 75 -15.78 -11.54 -77.77
CA ASN A 75 -14.71 -10.75 -77.19
C ASN A 75 -13.46 -11.62 -77.00
N LEU A 76 -12.55 -11.57 -77.97
CA LEU A 76 -11.32 -12.37 -77.94
C LEU A 76 -10.42 -12.03 -76.74
N LYS A 77 -10.41 -10.80 -76.22
CA LYS A 77 -9.54 -10.41 -75.10
C LYS A 77 -9.85 -11.17 -73.80
N THR A 78 -11.13 -11.45 -73.54
CA THR A 78 -11.57 -12.16 -72.33
C THR A 78 -11.52 -13.67 -72.47
N ARG A 79 -11.21 -14.18 -73.68
CA ARG A 79 -11.20 -15.60 -74.01
C ARG A 79 -9.81 -16.21 -74.06
N PHE A 80 -8.76 -15.40 -73.93
CA PHE A 80 -7.38 -15.84 -73.87
C PHE A 80 -6.76 -15.51 -72.52
N VAL A 81 -6.01 -16.46 -71.97
CA VAL A 81 -5.09 -16.24 -70.86
C VAL A 81 -3.68 -16.30 -71.41
N LEU A 82 -2.93 -15.21 -71.24
CA LEU A 82 -1.50 -15.15 -71.55
C LEU A 82 -0.70 -15.25 -70.24
N GLN A 83 0.11 -16.29 -70.11
CA GLN A 83 1.09 -16.43 -69.02
C GLN A 83 2.48 -16.19 -69.58
N ALA A 84 3.22 -15.21 -69.04
CA ALA A 84 4.58 -14.91 -69.45
C ALA A 84 5.57 -15.16 -68.30
N LYS A 85 6.63 -15.92 -68.57
CA LYS A 85 7.70 -16.21 -67.61
C LYS A 85 9.04 -15.75 -68.17
N ARG A 86 9.73 -14.86 -67.45
CA ARG A 86 11.09 -14.43 -67.80
C ARG A 86 12.11 -15.45 -67.30
N SER A 87 13.08 -15.79 -68.14
CA SER A 87 14.25 -16.58 -67.76
C SER A 87 15.51 -15.73 -67.93
N LEU A 88 16.29 -15.63 -66.84
CA LEU A 88 17.56 -14.92 -66.79
C LEU A 88 18.75 -15.72 -67.35
N SER A 89 18.52 -16.99 -67.73
CA SER A 89 19.52 -17.81 -68.43
C SER A 89 19.95 -17.16 -69.74
N SER A 90 21.24 -17.22 -70.10
CA SER A 90 21.74 -16.70 -71.38
C SER A 90 21.48 -17.68 -72.53
N PRO A 91 20.89 -17.27 -73.66
CA PRO A 91 20.36 -15.94 -73.96
C PRO A 91 19.05 -15.62 -73.23
N LYS A 92 18.91 -14.38 -72.75
CA LYS A 92 17.73 -13.88 -72.03
C LYS A 92 16.46 -14.16 -72.85
N ARG A 93 15.47 -14.83 -72.26
CA ARG A 93 14.23 -15.19 -72.96
C ARG A 93 12.98 -14.93 -72.12
N ILE A 94 11.86 -14.72 -72.78
CA ILE A 94 10.54 -14.88 -72.16
C ILE A 94 9.76 -16.00 -72.86
N GLU A 95 9.20 -16.88 -72.03
CA GLU A 95 8.33 -17.98 -72.43
C GLU A 95 6.88 -17.55 -72.19
N CYS A 96 6.08 -17.54 -73.24
CA CYS A 96 4.67 -17.17 -73.24
C CYS A 96 3.81 -18.41 -73.52
N THR A 97 2.86 -18.69 -72.65
CA THR A 97 1.79 -19.68 -72.86
C THR A 97 0.48 -18.94 -73.12
N LEU A 98 -0.19 -19.25 -74.23
CA LEU A 98 -1.51 -18.74 -74.57
C LEU A 98 -2.52 -19.89 -74.56
N THR A 99 -3.59 -19.74 -73.77
CA THR A 99 -4.63 -20.76 -73.60
C THR A 99 -6.02 -20.14 -73.69
N PHE A 100 -7.00 -20.86 -74.25
CA PHE A 100 -8.41 -20.44 -74.20
C PHE A 100 -8.99 -20.57 -72.78
N THR A 101 -9.86 -19.65 -72.39
CA THR A 101 -10.67 -19.78 -71.16
C THR A 101 -11.74 -20.86 -71.34
N LYS A 102 -12.10 -21.58 -70.27
CA LYS A 102 -13.08 -22.68 -70.28
C LYS A 102 -14.53 -22.18 -70.35
N ASP A 103 -14.89 -21.42 -71.38
CA ASP A 103 -16.26 -20.87 -71.56
C ASP A 103 -17.03 -21.56 -72.69
N THR A 104 -18.36 -21.64 -72.58
CA THR A 104 -19.27 -22.21 -73.60
C THR A 104 -19.92 -21.10 -74.44
N PRO A 105 -20.01 -21.19 -75.78
CA PRO A 105 -19.47 -22.26 -76.64
C PRO A 105 -17.95 -22.22 -76.71
N GLN A 106 -17.33 -23.40 -76.70
CA GLN A 106 -15.88 -23.56 -76.70
C GLN A 106 -15.33 -23.20 -78.08
N LEU A 107 -14.28 -22.37 -78.09
CA LEU A 107 -13.52 -21.99 -79.27
C LEU A 107 -12.17 -22.72 -79.21
N GLN A 108 -11.81 -23.43 -80.28
CA GLN A 108 -10.53 -24.14 -80.36
C GLN A 108 -9.81 -23.81 -81.66
N TRP A 109 -8.48 -23.74 -81.64
CA TRP A 109 -7.70 -23.54 -82.87
C TRP A 109 -7.89 -24.72 -83.82
N ASP A 110 -8.12 -24.47 -85.10
CA ASP A 110 -8.18 -25.53 -86.12
C ASP A 110 -6.77 -25.88 -86.59
N THR A 111 -6.08 -24.87 -87.11
CA THR A 111 -4.71 -24.93 -87.62
C THR A 111 -3.75 -24.16 -86.73
N GLN A 112 -2.44 -24.39 -86.90
CA GLN A 112 -1.41 -23.66 -86.17
C GLN A 112 -1.45 -22.17 -86.56
N PRO A 113 -1.61 -21.23 -85.60
CA PRO A 113 -1.65 -19.81 -85.93
C PRO A 113 -0.26 -19.23 -86.20
N THR A 114 -0.25 -18.04 -86.79
CA THR A 114 0.94 -17.24 -87.08
C THR A 114 1.16 -16.17 -86.01
N ILE A 115 2.42 -15.81 -85.77
CA ILE A 115 2.82 -14.78 -84.80
C ILE A 115 3.37 -13.57 -85.54
N HIS A 116 2.83 -12.39 -85.26
CA HIS A 116 3.36 -11.12 -85.73
C HIS A 116 3.96 -10.35 -84.57
N LEU A 117 5.27 -10.09 -84.63
CA LEU A 117 5.97 -9.35 -83.59
C LEU A 117 5.88 -7.84 -83.87
N HIS A 118 5.46 -7.04 -82.88
CA HIS A 118 5.36 -5.58 -83.01
C HIS A 118 6.57 -4.83 -82.45
N THR A 119 7.47 -5.55 -81.76
CA THR A 119 8.61 -4.99 -81.03
C THR A 119 9.91 -5.56 -81.62
N PRO A 120 10.57 -4.86 -82.56
CA PRO A 120 11.63 -5.42 -83.41
C PRO A 120 12.93 -5.75 -82.66
N THR A 121 13.05 -5.35 -81.39
CA THR A 121 14.17 -5.70 -80.50
C THR A 121 14.11 -7.14 -79.99
N TRP A 122 12.99 -7.81 -80.20
CA TRP A 122 12.77 -9.20 -79.86
C TRP A 122 12.90 -10.09 -81.10
N THR A 123 13.24 -11.37 -80.89
CA THR A 123 13.23 -12.38 -81.95
C THR A 123 12.38 -13.55 -81.53
N LEU A 124 11.52 -14.04 -82.43
CA LEU A 124 10.73 -15.25 -82.18
C LEU A 124 11.66 -16.47 -82.26
N ALA A 125 11.80 -17.17 -81.14
CA ALA A 125 12.70 -18.31 -81.01
C ALA A 125 12.04 -19.63 -81.40
N SER A 126 10.82 -19.87 -80.90
CA SER A 126 10.05 -21.08 -81.19
C SER A 126 8.56 -20.85 -81.00
N LEU A 127 7.78 -21.59 -81.77
CA LEU A 127 6.31 -21.69 -81.65
C LEU A 127 5.95 -23.18 -81.62
N THR A 128 5.33 -23.63 -80.53
CA THR A 128 4.86 -25.01 -80.38
C THR A 128 3.34 -25.01 -80.24
N PHE A 129 2.68 -25.85 -81.04
CA PHE A 129 1.23 -26.02 -81.05
C PHE A 129 0.90 -27.49 -80.76
N ASP A 130 0.27 -27.75 -79.61
CA ASP A 130 -0.12 -29.10 -79.22
C ASP A 130 -1.52 -29.44 -79.75
N LYS A 131 -1.58 -30.34 -80.73
CA LYS A 131 -2.84 -30.79 -81.34
C LYS A 131 -3.64 -31.74 -80.44
N GLN A 132 -3.05 -32.31 -79.39
CA GLN A 132 -3.67 -33.36 -78.56
C GLN A 132 -4.34 -32.82 -77.28
N THR A 133 -3.96 -31.63 -76.81
CA THR A 133 -4.54 -31.01 -75.61
C THR A 133 -5.82 -30.25 -75.92
N SER A 134 -6.87 -30.38 -75.10
CA SER A 134 -8.07 -29.55 -75.15
C SER A 134 -8.20 -28.68 -73.87
N PRO A 135 -8.25 -27.34 -73.98
CA PRO A 135 -8.11 -26.56 -75.20
C PRO A 135 -6.66 -26.58 -75.72
N LYS A 136 -6.48 -26.52 -77.05
CA LYS A 136 -5.16 -26.56 -77.70
C LYS A 136 -4.29 -25.37 -77.22
N GLU A 137 -3.17 -25.66 -76.56
CA GLU A 137 -2.25 -24.67 -76.01
C GLU A 137 -1.23 -24.21 -77.06
N ILE A 138 -0.89 -22.91 -77.06
CA ILE A 138 0.21 -22.35 -77.85
C ILE A 138 1.32 -21.89 -76.93
N LYS A 139 2.52 -22.43 -77.12
CA LYS A 139 3.74 -22.00 -76.42
C LYS A 139 4.63 -21.22 -77.38
N ILE A 140 5.04 -20.03 -76.95
CA ILE A 140 5.80 -19.06 -77.74
C ILE A 140 7.03 -18.66 -76.93
N VAL A 141 8.22 -18.71 -77.53
CA VAL A 141 9.46 -18.27 -76.86
C VAL A 141 10.06 -17.11 -77.64
N PHE A 142 10.45 -16.05 -76.94
CA PHE A 142 11.13 -14.88 -77.52
C PHE A 142 12.51 -14.67 -76.87
N TYR A 143 13.53 -14.34 -77.68
CA TYR A 143 14.85 -13.93 -77.20
C TYR A 143 15.02 -12.40 -77.26
N ALA A 144 15.68 -11.84 -76.25
CA ALA A 144 16.15 -10.45 -76.25
C ALA A 144 17.61 -10.39 -76.72
N ALA A 145 17.92 -9.50 -77.66
CA ALA A 145 19.24 -9.44 -78.29
C ALA A 145 20.37 -8.94 -77.37
N SER A 146 20.08 -8.11 -76.34
CA SER A 146 21.14 -7.58 -75.46
C SER A 146 20.67 -6.89 -74.16
N ALA A 147 19.49 -6.25 -74.12
CA ALA A 147 18.98 -5.57 -72.91
C ALA A 147 17.43 -5.48 -72.89
N TRP A 148 16.82 -5.48 -71.69
CA TRP A 148 15.36 -5.46 -71.45
C TRP A 148 14.71 -4.09 -71.71
N GLN A 149 15.14 -3.35 -72.74
CA GLN A 149 14.83 -1.91 -72.83
C GLN A 149 13.46 -1.55 -73.41
N GLN A 150 12.71 -2.50 -73.99
CA GLN A 150 11.32 -2.24 -74.42
C GLN A 150 10.37 -3.40 -74.08
N PRO A 151 9.13 -3.10 -73.67
CA PRO A 151 8.14 -4.12 -73.33
C PRO A 151 7.82 -4.96 -74.57
N LEU A 152 7.74 -6.28 -74.40
CA LEU A 152 7.37 -7.20 -75.49
C LEU A 152 5.91 -6.97 -75.89
N GLN A 153 5.65 -6.84 -77.19
CA GLN A 153 4.31 -6.80 -77.77
C GLN A 153 4.25 -7.59 -79.09
N PHE A 154 3.25 -8.46 -79.24
CA PHE A 154 3.01 -9.29 -80.43
C PHE A 154 1.52 -9.54 -80.67
N SER A 155 1.15 -10.09 -81.83
CA SER A 155 -0.18 -10.59 -82.13
C SER A 155 -0.15 -12.02 -82.68
N VAL A 156 -1.26 -12.73 -82.49
CA VAL A 156 -1.49 -14.12 -82.93
C VAL A 156 -2.67 -14.14 -83.89
N LYS A 157 -2.49 -14.68 -85.10
CA LYS A 157 -3.53 -14.77 -86.14
C LYS A 157 -3.73 -16.20 -86.64
N GLY A 158 -4.96 -16.68 -86.75
CA GLY A 158 -5.28 -18.00 -87.32
C GLY A 158 -6.78 -18.28 -87.40
N ILE A 159 -7.16 -19.53 -87.66
CA ILE A 159 -8.56 -19.96 -87.75
C ILE A 159 -8.90 -20.86 -86.56
N GLY A 160 -10.02 -20.58 -85.89
CA GLY A 160 -10.60 -21.43 -84.85
C GLY A 160 -11.97 -21.98 -85.24
N LEU A 161 -12.41 -23.02 -84.53
CA LEU A 161 -13.71 -23.68 -84.68
C LEU A 161 -14.54 -23.49 -83.41
N LEU A 162 -15.81 -23.15 -83.56
CA LEU A 162 -16.80 -23.24 -82.48
C LEU A 162 -17.45 -24.63 -82.46
N ASP A 163 -17.49 -25.23 -81.26
CA ASP A 163 -17.95 -26.62 -81.06
C ASP A 163 -19.41 -26.90 -81.48
N ASN A 164 -20.27 -25.89 -81.69
CA ASN A 164 -21.70 -26.09 -81.99
C ASN A 164 -22.13 -25.82 -83.45
N GLU A 165 -21.27 -25.29 -84.33
CA GLU A 165 -21.64 -25.04 -85.74
C GLU A 165 -20.60 -25.50 -86.77
N ARG A 166 -19.41 -25.95 -86.34
CA ARG A 166 -18.25 -26.19 -87.24
C ARG A 166 -17.97 -25.03 -88.21
N ALA A 167 -18.36 -23.82 -87.84
CA ALA A 167 -18.09 -22.63 -88.62
C ALA A 167 -16.64 -22.17 -88.37
N PRO A 168 -15.83 -21.92 -89.42
CA PRO A 168 -14.50 -21.35 -89.28
C PRO A 168 -14.59 -19.88 -88.81
N CYS A 169 -13.86 -19.55 -87.74
CA CYS A 169 -13.74 -18.19 -87.21
C CYS A 169 -12.30 -17.67 -87.39
N PRO A 170 -12.08 -16.58 -88.14
CA PRO A 170 -10.78 -15.90 -88.14
C PRO A 170 -10.55 -15.20 -86.79
N ILE A 171 -9.40 -15.47 -86.16
CA ILE A 171 -9.01 -14.96 -84.85
C ILE A 171 -7.76 -14.10 -85.00
N GLU A 172 -7.79 -12.88 -84.45
CA GLU A 172 -6.62 -12.03 -84.22
C GLU A 172 -6.58 -11.56 -82.76
N TYR A 173 -5.57 -11.99 -82.00
CA TYR A 173 -5.33 -11.58 -80.62
C TYR A 173 -4.06 -10.75 -80.53
N LYS A 174 -4.13 -9.53 -80.00
CA LYS A 174 -2.98 -8.62 -79.82
C LYS A 174 -2.69 -8.43 -78.33
N THR A 175 -1.43 -8.62 -77.92
CA THR A 175 -1.02 -8.46 -76.52
C THR A 175 -0.94 -6.99 -76.10
N GLU A 176 -1.11 -6.74 -74.81
CA GLU A 176 -0.71 -5.49 -74.17
C GLU A 176 0.81 -5.51 -73.88
N SER A 177 1.38 -4.37 -73.49
CA SER A 177 2.81 -4.24 -73.19
C SER A 177 3.17 -4.93 -71.87
N LEU A 178 4.00 -5.97 -71.92
CA LEU A 178 4.43 -6.72 -70.72
C LEU A 178 5.48 -5.94 -69.90
N LYS A 179 5.08 -5.26 -68.81
CA LYS A 179 5.97 -4.60 -67.81
C LYS A 179 6.54 -5.60 -66.78
N SER A 180 7.63 -5.25 -66.07
CA SER A 180 8.21 -6.06 -64.98
C SER A 180 7.37 -6.00 -63.69
N ASP A 181 7.22 -7.13 -63.00
CA ASP A 181 6.52 -7.25 -61.71
C ASP A 181 7.45 -6.90 -60.54
N CYS A 182 7.73 -5.61 -60.30
CA CYS A 182 8.12 -5.19 -58.95
C CYS A 182 6.85 -4.86 -58.14
N PRO A 183 6.79 -5.23 -56.85
CA PRO A 183 5.69 -4.82 -55.98
C PRO A 183 5.55 -3.29 -55.94
N ASP A 184 4.34 -2.81 -55.66
CA ASP A 184 4.09 -1.36 -55.52
C ASP A 184 5.09 -0.72 -54.53
N ASN A 185 5.70 0.40 -54.94
CA ASN A 185 6.73 1.18 -54.22
C ASN A 185 8.17 0.61 -54.22
N MET A 186 8.51 -0.31 -55.13
CA MET A 186 9.90 -0.72 -55.38
C MET A 186 10.32 -0.42 -56.81
N GLU A 187 11.58 0.00 -56.99
CA GLU A 187 12.17 0.27 -58.30
C GLU A 187 13.00 -0.93 -58.77
N ASP A 188 12.95 -1.24 -60.07
CA ASP A 188 13.76 -2.30 -60.69
C ASP A 188 15.21 -1.82 -60.85
N CYS A 189 16.07 -2.19 -59.91
CA CYS A 189 17.49 -1.88 -59.93
C CYS A 189 18.29 -3.05 -60.52
N ASP A 190 18.21 -3.21 -61.86
CA ASP A 190 18.91 -4.25 -62.63
C ASP A 190 18.48 -5.69 -62.26
N GLY A 191 17.18 -5.94 -62.25
CA GLY A 191 16.58 -7.26 -62.01
C GLY A 191 16.39 -7.60 -60.53
N THR A 192 16.69 -6.66 -59.63
CA THR A 192 16.39 -6.75 -58.20
C THR A 192 15.52 -5.57 -57.80
N CYS A 193 14.32 -5.84 -57.29
CA CYS A 193 13.45 -4.78 -56.78
C CYS A 193 14.06 -4.21 -55.49
N ALA A 194 14.32 -2.89 -55.47
CA ALA A 194 14.84 -2.19 -54.31
C ALA A 194 13.96 -1.00 -53.94
N ASP A 195 13.71 -0.83 -52.65
CA ASP A 195 13.03 0.35 -52.13
C ASP A 195 14.02 1.52 -52.03
N LEU A 196 13.88 2.49 -52.92
CA LEU A 196 14.76 3.66 -52.97
C LEU A 196 14.60 4.57 -51.74
N SER A 197 13.52 4.44 -50.98
CA SER A 197 13.26 5.26 -49.80
C SER A 197 13.97 4.78 -48.54
N SER A 198 14.27 3.47 -48.46
CA SER A 198 14.75 2.81 -47.24
C SER A 198 16.01 1.96 -47.43
N SER A 199 16.36 1.60 -48.67
CA SER A 199 17.55 0.79 -48.95
C SER A 199 18.83 1.60 -48.80
N SER A 200 19.67 1.21 -47.86
CA SER A 200 21.02 1.79 -47.70
C SER A 200 21.95 1.49 -48.89
N ALA A 201 21.61 0.53 -49.76
CA ALA A 201 22.36 0.22 -50.97
C ALA A 201 21.86 0.98 -52.23
N HIS A 202 20.60 1.44 -52.22
CA HIS A 202 19.93 2.10 -53.36
C HIS A 202 19.21 3.39 -52.94
N CYS A 203 19.81 4.19 -52.07
CA CYS A 203 19.14 5.30 -51.41
C CYS A 203 18.87 6.48 -52.35
N GLY A 204 17.61 6.75 -52.65
CA GLY A 204 17.13 7.81 -53.54
C GLY A 204 17.32 7.53 -55.03
N GLN A 205 18.17 6.58 -55.41
CA GLN A 205 18.35 6.08 -56.77
C GLN A 205 19.10 4.74 -56.75
N CYS A 206 18.90 3.92 -57.79
CA CYS A 206 19.60 2.64 -57.93
C CYS A 206 21.13 2.83 -57.85
N GLY A 207 21.79 2.02 -57.02
CA GLY A 207 23.26 2.00 -56.86
C GLY A 207 23.83 3.08 -55.95
N ARG A 208 23.02 3.95 -55.33
CA ARG A 208 23.50 4.95 -54.38
C ARG A 208 23.58 4.39 -52.96
N THR A 209 24.78 4.05 -52.51
CA THR A 209 25.03 3.47 -51.18
C THR A 209 25.28 4.54 -50.11
N CYS A 210 24.66 4.39 -48.94
CA CYS A 210 24.92 5.22 -47.76
C CYS A 210 26.25 4.85 -47.07
N LYS A 211 26.90 5.85 -46.44
CA LYS A 211 28.18 5.61 -45.74
C LYS A 211 27.96 4.80 -44.45
N ALA A 212 29.03 4.16 -43.95
CA ALA A 212 28.98 3.46 -42.67
C ALA A 212 28.53 4.40 -41.54
N GLY A 213 27.50 3.99 -40.78
CA GLY A 213 26.85 4.83 -39.76
C GLY A 213 25.59 5.55 -40.25
N GLN A 214 25.33 5.56 -41.56
CA GLN A 214 24.14 6.19 -42.14
C GLN A 214 23.07 5.17 -42.55
N GLY A 215 21.81 5.60 -42.49
CA GLY A 215 20.64 4.86 -43.00
C GLY A 215 19.97 5.64 -44.12
N CYS A 216 19.26 4.95 -45.00
CA CYS A 216 18.45 5.61 -46.02
C CYS A 216 17.09 5.98 -45.44
N CYS A 217 16.84 7.28 -45.25
CA CYS A 217 15.61 7.80 -44.69
C CYS A 217 14.93 8.67 -45.74
N GLU A 218 13.79 8.19 -46.26
CA GLU A 218 13.01 8.87 -47.32
C GLU A 218 13.86 9.20 -48.56
N GLY A 219 14.76 8.28 -48.93
CA GLY A 219 15.62 8.42 -50.10
C GLY A 219 16.86 9.30 -49.87
N VAL A 220 17.14 9.69 -48.63
CA VAL A 220 18.33 10.47 -48.25
C VAL A 220 19.13 9.74 -47.17
N CYS A 221 20.44 9.62 -47.38
CA CYS A 221 21.32 9.07 -46.34
C CYS A 221 21.41 10.04 -45.15
N LYS A 222 20.99 9.57 -43.97
CA LYS A 222 21.02 10.31 -42.69
C LYS A 222 21.94 9.62 -41.67
N GLU A 223 22.58 10.40 -40.81
CA GLU A 223 23.48 9.90 -39.78
C GLU A 223 22.70 9.26 -38.63
N LEU A 224 22.88 7.97 -38.38
CA LEU A 224 22.07 7.28 -37.35
C LEU A 224 22.69 7.34 -35.95
N LYS A 225 23.97 7.73 -35.83
CA LYS A 225 24.64 7.74 -34.53
C LYS A 225 24.46 9.03 -33.73
N THR A 226 24.28 10.15 -34.41
CA THR A 226 24.26 11.47 -33.75
C THR A 226 23.09 12.35 -34.15
N ASP A 227 22.32 12.00 -35.19
CA ASP A 227 21.14 12.77 -35.59
C ASP A 227 19.98 12.45 -34.64
N PRO A 228 19.50 13.41 -33.83
CA PRO A 228 18.41 13.18 -32.90
C PRO A 228 17.06 12.96 -33.58
N LYS A 229 16.94 13.15 -34.90
CA LYS A 229 15.71 12.86 -35.68
C LYS A 229 15.73 11.48 -36.35
N HIS A 230 16.87 10.81 -36.38
CA HIS A 230 17.06 9.50 -37.04
C HIS A 230 17.92 8.57 -36.18
N CYS A 231 17.78 8.63 -34.86
CA CYS A 231 18.70 7.99 -33.94
C CYS A 231 18.55 6.47 -33.89
N GLY A 232 19.59 5.74 -34.29
CA GLY A 232 19.60 4.27 -34.38
C GLY A 232 18.83 3.71 -35.57
N ALA A 233 17.74 4.36 -35.95
CA ALA A 233 16.95 4.03 -37.13
C ALA A 233 16.24 5.27 -37.71
N CYS A 234 15.91 5.22 -39.00
CA CYS A 234 15.20 6.31 -39.69
C CYS A 234 13.87 6.67 -39.01
N GLY A 235 13.65 7.97 -38.80
CA GLY A 235 12.43 8.51 -38.18
C GLY A 235 12.39 8.38 -36.66
N THR A 236 13.39 7.74 -36.04
CA THR A 236 13.47 7.62 -34.58
C THR A 236 13.95 8.95 -33.99
N THR A 237 12.99 9.74 -33.51
CA THR A 237 13.26 11.04 -32.90
C THR A 237 13.44 10.88 -31.40
N CYS A 238 14.55 11.37 -30.86
CA CYS A 238 14.80 11.37 -29.42
C CYS A 238 13.87 12.33 -28.67
N ALA A 239 13.45 11.95 -27.47
CA ALA A 239 12.59 12.80 -26.66
C ALA A 239 13.35 14.05 -26.18
N VAL A 240 12.60 15.06 -25.73
CA VAL A 240 13.20 16.29 -25.18
C VAL A 240 14.13 15.92 -24.01
N GLY A 241 15.39 16.34 -24.08
CA GLY A 241 16.43 16.03 -23.09
C GLY A 241 17.24 14.75 -23.36
N GLU A 242 16.96 14.01 -24.43
CA GLU A 242 17.76 12.85 -24.84
C GLU A 242 18.80 13.21 -25.90
N THR A 243 19.95 12.55 -25.85
CA THR A 243 21.03 12.66 -26.85
C THR A 243 21.10 11.39 -27.67
N CYS A 244 21.37 11.52 -28.96
CA CYS A 244 21.56 10.37 -29.83
C CYS A 244 22.99 9.84 -29.72
N CYS A 245 23.12 8.58 -29.28
CA CYS A 245 24.40 7.85 -29.21
C CYS A 245 24.35 6.54 -30.03
N GLY A 246 23.61 6.53 -31.15
CA GLY A 246 23.16 5.31 -31.85
C GLY A 246 21.89 4.68 -31.27
N THR A 247 21.51 5.12 -30.08
CA THR A 247 20.19 4.98 -29.45
C THR A 247 19.92 6.26 -28.67
N CYS A 248 18.64 6.60 -28.45
CA CYS A 248 18.28 7.76 -27.64
C CYS A 248 18.56 7.46 -26.17
N VAL A 249 19.40 8.28 -25.54
CA VAL A 249 19.83 8.09 -24.15
C VAL A 249 19.79 9.41 -23.39
N LYS A 250 19.38 9.36 -22.12
CA LYS A 250 19.50 10.51 -21.19
C LYS A 250 20.86 10.49 -20.55
N MET A 251 21.69 11.50 -20.85
CA MET A 251 23.07 11.53 -20.35
C MET A 251 23.14 11.83 -18.85
N GLU A 252 22.06 12.34 -18.27
CA GLU A 252 21.97 12.71 -16.86
C GLU A 252 21.80 11.50 -15.95
N THR A 253 21.24 10.40 -16.46
CA THR A 253 20.81 9.24 -15.67
C THR A 253 21.27 7.88 -16.24
N SER A 254 21.78 7.84 -17.46
CA SER A 254 22.26 6.60 -18.07
C SER A 254 23.60 6.17 -17.49
N ALA A 255 23.63 5.01 -16.84
CA ALA A 255 24.86 4.44 -16.28
C ALA A 255 25.89 4.03 -17.35
N THR A 256 25.51 3.90 -18.62
CA THR A 256 26.40 3.54 -19.75
C THR A 256 26.71 4.71 -20.69
N HIS A 257 26.06 5.86 -20.51
CA HIS A 257 26.26 7.08 -21.29
C HIS A 257 26.29 8.33 -20.38
N CYS A 258 26.93 8.22 -19.20
CA CYS A 258 26.87 9.24 -18.17
C CYS A 258 27.72 10.46 -18.53
N GLY A 259 27.08 11.60 -18.77
CA GLY A 259 27.72 12.85 -19.17
C GLY A 259 28.24 12.89 -20.61
N GLN A 260 28.52 11.75 -21.24
CA GLN A 260 28.88 11.62 -22.65
C GLN A 260 28.55 10.23 -23.21
N CYS A 261 28.35 10.13 -24.52
CA CYS A 261 28.08 8.84 -25.19
C CYS A 261 29.15 7.79 -24.89
N GLY A 262 28.74 6.63 -24.38
CA GLY A 262 29.61 5.48 -24.11
C GLY A 262 30.41 5.55 -22.80
N HIS A 263 30.28 6.63 -22.02
CA HIS A 263 30.92 6.72 -20.71
C HIS A 263 30.14 5.94 -19.66
N THR A 264 30.71 4.81 -19.23
CA THR A 264 30.07 3.86 -18.33
C THR A 264 30.57 4.05 -16.90
N CYS A 265 29.64 4.21 -15.94
CA CYS A 265 29.94 4.27 -14.52
C CYS A 265 30.38 2.90 -13.98
N LYS A 266 31.18 2.89 -12.91
CA LYS A 266 31.59 1.64 -12.24
C LYS A 266 30.37 0.90 -11.68
N ASP A 267 30.54 -0.38 -11.37
CA ASP A 267 29.46 -1.22 -10.81
C ASP A 267 28.91 -0.71 -9.47
N THR A 268 29.69 0.09 -8.75
CA THR A 268 29.32 0.72 -7.46
C THR A 268 28.82 2.16 -7.61
N GLU A 269 28.70 2.67 -8.84
CA GLU A 269 28.33 4.07 -9.12
C GLU A 269 27.06 4.13 -9.99
N SER A 270 26.26 5.18 -9.78
CA SER A 270 25.08 5.52 -10.60
C SER A 270 25.32 6.85 -11.30
N CYS A 271 24.66 7.08 -12.43
CA CYS A 271 24.74 8.38 -13.10
C CYS A 271 23.73 9.34 -12.49
N GLN A 272 24.21 10.43 -11.89
CA GLN A 272 23.36 11.49 -11.37
C GLN A 272 23.82 12.82 -11.95
N GLN A 273 22.91 13.49 -12.67
CA GLN A 273 23.19 14.76 -13.35
C GLN A 273 24.41 14.71 -14.29
N GLY A 274 24.64 13.54 -14.91
CA GLY A 274 25.74 13.36 -15.86
C GLY A 274 27.09 13.07 -15.21
N VAL A 275 27.13 12.81 -13.91
CA VAL A 275 28.33 12.43 -13.17
C VAL A 275 28.13 11.07 -12.50
N CYS A 276 29.15 10.20 -12.58
CA CYS A 276 29.14 8.93 -11.87
C CYS A 276 29.40 9.17 -10.38
N VAL A 277 28.43 8.82 -9.55
CA VAL A 277 28.47 9.02 -8.10
C VAL A 277 28.17 7.72 -7.35
N ALA A 278 28.86 7.51 -6.23
CA ALA A 278 28.57 6.43 -5.30
C ALA A 278 27.33 6.76 -4.46
N CYS A 279 26.60 5.73 -3.99
CA CYS A 279 25.46 5.95 -3.11
C CYS A 279 25.87 6.56 -1.77
N GLN A 280 24.96 7.32 -1.17
CA GLN A 280 25.16 7.84 0.18
C GLN A 280 25.19 6.70 1.20
N ALA A 281 25.71 6.98 2.41
CA ALA A 281 25.94 5.95 3.43
C ALA A 281 24.69 5.15 3.85
N PHE A 282 23.49 5.69 3.63
CA PHE A 282 22.20 5.08 3.97
C PHE A 282 21.41 4.57 2.75
N GLU A 283 21.97 4.69 1.54
CA GLU A 283 21.36 4.23 0.31
C GLU A 283 22.03 2.95 -0.20
N THR A 284 21.28 2.11 -0.91
CA THR A 284 21.79 0.90 -1.54
C THR A 284 21.76 1.06 -3.06
N MET A 285 22.82 0.62 -3.74
CA MET A 285 22.86 0.55 -5.19
C MET A 285 21.95 -0.57 -5.67
N CYS A 286 20.83 -0.22 -6.30
CA CYS A 286 19.91 -1.17 -6.88
C CYS A 286 20.11 -1.34 -8.38
N LYS A 287 20.14 -2.60 -8.82
CA LYS A 287 20.18 -2.96 -10.23
C LYS A 287 18.86 -3.63 -10.62
N VAL A 288 18.03 -2.92 -11.36
CA VAL A 288 16.78 -3.46 -11.93
C VAL A 288 16.94 -3.48 -13.45
N GLY A 289 17.12 -4.68 -14.01
CA GLY A 289 17.51 -4.84 -15.42
C GLY A 289 18.90 -4.22 -15.69
N ASN A 290 18.95 -3.27 -16.63
CA ASN A 290 20.17 -2.52 -16.98
C ASN A 290 20.28 -1.16 -16.28
N THR A 291 19.29 -0.78 -15.48
CA THR A 291 19.26 0.51 -14.78
C THR A 291 19.89 0.36 -13.40
N ARG A 292 20.80 1.29 -13.05
CA ARG A 292 21.45 1.39 -11.73
C ARG A 292 21.04 2.69 -11.07
N SER A 293 20.52 2.61 -9.86
CA SER A 293 20.08 3.78 -9.09
C SER A 293 20.23 3.53 -7.59
N CYS A 294 20.53 4.60 -6.85
CA CYS A 294 20.63 4.57 -5.39
C CYS A 294 19.23 4.75 -4.79
N HIS A 295 18.86 3.86 -3.87
CA HIS A 295 17.58 3.91 -3.17
C HIS A 295 17.76 3.67 -1.68
N ASN A 296 16.99 4.38 -0.86
CA ASN A 296 16.88 4.11 0.56
C ASN A 296 15.92 2.95 0.78
N LEU A 297 16.44 1.74 1.04
CA LEU A 297 15.62 0.54 1.23
C LEU A 297 14.69 0.61 2.44
N GLN A 298 14.85 1.61 3.33
CA GLN A 298 14.00 1.78 4.51
C GLN A 298 12.70 2.52 4.20
N GLU A 299 12.65 3.30 3.13
CA GLU A 299 11.57 4.27 2.86
C GLU A 299 11.08 4.24 1.41
N ASP A 300 11.90 3.76 0.47
CA ASP A 300 11.55 3.72 -0.94
C ASP A 300 10.51 2.63 -1.23
N ASN A 301 9.35 3.06 -1.73
CA ASN A 301 8.22 2.17 -1.96
C ASN A 301 8.41 1.19 -3.12
N ALA A 302 9.36 1.44 -4.02
CA ALA A 302 9.72 0.55 -5.13
C ALA A 302 10.89 -0.39 -4.78
N HIS A 303 11.59 -0.13 -3.67
CA HIS A 303 12.80 -0.86 -3.24
C HIS A 303 12.77 -1.20 -1.74
N CYS A 304 11.60 -1.55 -1.20
CA CYS A 304 11.39 -1.70 0.23
C CYS A 304 12.03 -2.98 0.80
N GLY A 305 13.03 -2.83 1.65
CA GLY A 305 13.78 -3.92 2.28
C GLY A 305 14.77 -4.62 1.37
N ALA A 306 14.52 -4.64 0.06
CA ALA A 306 15.42 -5.14 -0.97
C ALA A 306 15.20 -4.43 -2.31
N CYS A 307 16.24 -4.41 -3.14
CA CYS A 307 16.17 -3.81 -4.47
C CYS A 307 15.11 -4.48 -5.35
N GLY A 308 14.21 -3.67 -5.93
CA GLY A 308 13.13 -4.14 -6.79
C GLY A 308 11.92 -4.71 -6.05
N GLN A 309 11.92 -4.68 -4.72
CA GLN A 309 10.77 -5.09 -3.91
C GLN A 309 9.81 -3.91 -3.71
N SER A 310 8.75 -3.85 -4.52
CA SER A 310 7.74 -2.80 -4.42
C SER A 310 6.61 -3.12 -3.43
N CYS A 311 6.13 -2.13 -2.69
CA CYS A 311 4.92 -2.26 -1.88
C CYS A 311 3.66 -1.99 -2.73
N GLU A 312 2.75 -2.97 -2.75
CA GLU A 312 1.46 -2.82 -3.45
C GLU A 312 0.51 -1.90 -2.68
N ALA A 313 -0.16 -0.99 -3.38
CA ALA A 313 -1.16 -0.11 -2.78
C ALA A 313 -2.27 -0.93 -2.08
N PRO A 314 -2.69 -0.56 -0.84
CA PRO A 314 -2.42 0.68 -0.12
C PRO A 314 -1.19 0.64 0.82
N ALA A 315 -0.28 -0.33 0.70
CA ALA A 315 0.90 -0.42 1.56
C ALA A 315 1.99 0.59 1.17
N SER A 316 2.73 1.08 2.16
CA SER A 316 3.89 1.95 2.01
C SER A 316 5.12 1.36 2.74
N CYS A 317 6.33 1.72 2.29
CA CYS A 317 7.58 1.23 2.86
C CYS A 317 7.96 1.98 4.13
N PHE A 318 8.16 1.22 5.20
CA PHE A 318 8.65 1.77 6.47
C PHE A 318 9.59 0.77 7.14
N GLY A 319 10.81 1.21 7.45
CA GLY A 319 11.84 0.36 8.08
C GLY A 319 12.15 -0.89 7.24
N GLY A 320 12.06 -0.77 5.91
CA GLY A 320 12.29 -1.86 4.97
C GLY A 320 11.20 -2.93 4.94
N LYS A 321 9.98 -2.62 5.40
CA LYS A 321 8.81 -3.50 5.31
C LYS A 321 7.62 -2.78 4.70
N CYS A 322 6.86 -3.49 3.88
CA CYS A 322 5.60 -2.98 3.33
C CYS A 322 4.49 -3.06 4.38
N LEU A 323 4.10 -1.91 4.92
CA LEU A 323 3.06 -1.79 5.93
C LEU A 323 1.89 -0.99 5.36
N ARG A 324 0.65 -1.45 5.59
CA ARG A 324 -0.58 -0.70 5.28
C ARG A 324 -0.92 0.35 6.33
N CYS A 325 -0.28 0.29 7.50
CA CYS A 325 -0.45 1.24 8.58
C CYS A 325 0.76 1.18 9.53
N ARG A 326 1.03 2.24 10.27
CA ARG A 326 2.04 2.34 11.34
C ARG A 326 1.42 2.51 12.72
N GLN A 327 0.25 3.10 12.73
CA GLN A 327 -0.51 3.47 13.91
C GLN A 327 -1.97 3.33 13.55
N ASP A 328 -2.80 3.11 14.57
CA ASP A 328 -4.20 2.79 14.37
C ASP A 328 -4.84 3.83 13.44
N ILE A 329 -4.59 5.15 13.63
CA ILE A 329 -5.19 6.29 12.88
C ILE A 329 -5.27 6.12 11.36
N GLU A 330 -4.35 5.35 10.77
CA GLU A 330 -4.25 5.10 9.32
C GLU A 330 -5.27 4.04 8.82
N CYS A 331 -6.01 3.37 9.71
CA CYS A 331 -6.89 2.22 9.39
C CYS A 331 -8.39 2.53 9.24
N GLY A 332 -8.82 3.75 9.52
CA GLY A 332 -10.24 4.14 9.53
C GLY A 332 -11.03 3.51 10.70
N THR A 333 -12.31 3.88 10.83
CA THR A 333 -13.16 3.49 11.97
C THR A 333 -13.36 1.96 12.08
N GLY A 334 -13.26 1.42 13.30
CA GLY A 334 -13.52 0.00 13.58
C GLY A 334 -12.42 -0.96 13.12
N ARG A 335 -11.20 -0.45 12.88
CA ARG A 335 -10.02 -1.24 12.52
C ARG A 335 -8.79 -0.75 13.27
N LEU A 336 -7.94 -1.68 13.68
CA LEU A 336 -6.67 -1.40 14.34
C LEU A 336 -5.51 -1.74 13.42
N CYS A 337 -4.44 -0.96 13.52
CA CYS A 337 -3.16 -1.30 12.96
C CYS A 337 -2.46 -2.34 13.83
N ARG A 338 -2.29 -3.55 13.29
CA ARG A 338 -1.56 -4.63 13.95
C ARG A 338 -0.61 -5.25 12.95
N THR A 339 0.68 -5.32 13.30
CA THR A 339 1.76 -5.83 12.43
C THR A 339 1.78 -5.17 11.03
N GLY A 340 1.44 -3.88 10.97
CA GLY A 340 1.36 -3.14 9.70
C GLY A 340 0.13 -3.47 8.84
N LYS A 341 -0.91 -4.08 9.40
CA LYS A 341 -2.17 -4.38 8.71
C LYS A 341 -3.35 -3.79 9.47
N CYS A 342 -4.32 -3.26 8.75
CA CYS A 342 -5.59 -2.84 9.33
C CYS A 342 -6.51 -4.04 9.51
N LEU A 343 -6.68 -4.48 10.75
CA LEU A 343 -7.51 -5.61 11.14
C LEU A 343 -8.82 -5.12 11.75
N ARG A 344 -9.91 -5.83 11.49
CA ARG A 344 -11.21 -5.57 12.12
C ARG A 344 -11.18 -6.03 13.59
N CYS A 345 -11.86 -5.32 14.46
CA CYS A 345 -12.00 -5.67 15.87
C CYS A 345 -12.60 -7.08 16.03
N PRO A 346 -12.09 -7.93 16.94
CA PRO A 346 -12.76 -9.18 17.28
C PRO A 346 -14.10 -8.93 18.02
N GLY A 347 -15.19 -9.48 17.50
CA GLY A 347 -16.54 -9.41 18.11
C GLY A 347 -17.38 -8.19 17.67
N ASP A 348 -18.60 -8.07 18.21
CA ASP A 348 -19.55 -6.96 17.97
C ASP A 348 -19.19 -5.67 18.76
N VAL A 349 -17.90 -5.44 19.08
CA VAL A 349 -17.44 -4.33 19.93
C VAL A 349 -16.47 -3.43 19.16
N GLU A 350 -16.63 -2.11 19.29
CA GLU A 350 -15.67 -1.14 18.78
C GLU A 350 -14.30 -1.30 19.49
N CYS A 351 -13.22 -1.24 18.73
CA CYS A 351 -11.85 -1.49 19.22
C CYS A 351 -11.41 -0.50 20.29
N ASP A 352 -11.87 0.74 20.14
CA ASP A 352 -11.69 1.85 21.05
C ASP A 352 -13.07 2.49 21.25
N ASP A 353 -13.32 3.04 22.43
CA ASP A 353 -14.54 3.80 22.74
C ASP A 353 -14.19 4.95 23.70
N VAL A 354 -14.97 6.02 23.70
CA VAL A 354 -14.81 7.14 24.62
C VAL A 354 -16.16 7.49 25.23
N SER A 355 -16.32 7.21 26.52
CA SER A 355 -17.45 7.68 27.31
C SER A 355 -17.15 9.08 27.87
N ILE A 356 -18.01 10.06 27.56
CA ILE A 356 -17.87 11.45 28.03
C ILE A 356 -18.93 11.76 29.07
N PHE A 357 -18.49 12.31 30.20
CA PHE A 357 -19.34 12.68 31.32
C PHE A 357 -19.60 14.18 31.32
N LEU A 358 -20.88 14.55 31.32
CA LEU A 358 -21.33 15.93 31.20
C LEU A 358 -21.92 16.41 32.52
N GLY A 359 -21.74 17.70 32.80
CA GLY A 359 -22.31 18.37 33.95
C GLY A 359 -22.73 19.80 33.63
N ASN A 360 -23.39 20.45 34.59
CA ASN A 360 -23.61 21.89 34.50
C ASN A 360 -22.33 22.68 34.74
N ASN A 361 -21.35 22.08 35.41
CA ASN A 361 -20.04 22.63 35.64
C ASN A 361 -19.03 21.48 35.52
N ASP A 362 -17.80 21.68 35.98
CA ASP A 362 -16.71 20.73 35.81
C ASP A 362 -17.07 19.30 36.26
N VAL A 363 -16.65 18.31 35.48
CA VAL A 363 -16.73 16.89 35.82
C VAL A 363 -15.37 16.27 35.63
N ILE A 364 -14.89 15.52 36.62
CA ILE A 364 -13.58 14.86 36.59
C ILE A 364 -13.76 13.39 36.94
N ILE A 365 -13.30 12.50 36.05
CA ILE A 365 -13.29 11.05 36.33
C ILE A 365 -11.96 10.68 36.97
N GLN A 366 -12.02 10.25 38.23
CA GLN A 366 -10.82 10.04 39.03
C GLN A 366 -10.29 8.61 38.88
N SER A 367 -11.17 7.60 38.97
CA SER A 367 -10.76 6.20 38.95
C SER A 367 -11.85 5.29 38.41
N ILE A 368 -11.41 4.15 37.87
CA ILE A 368 -12.26 3.06 37.39
C ILE A 368 -11.70 1.72 37.85
N THR A 369 -12.57 0.77 38.14
CA THR A 369 -12.23 -0.65 38.34
C THR A 369 -13.29 -1.52 37.66
N THR A 370 -12.98 -2.78 37.41
CA THR A 370 -13.93 -3.76 36.85
C THR A 370 -14.10 -4.99 37.75
N ASP A 371 -15.28 -5.61 37.67
CA ASP A 371 -15.48 -6.96 38.20
C ASP A 371 -15.15 -8.05 37.15
N THR A 372 -15.18 -9.31 37.55
CA THR A 372 -14.89 -10.44 36.66
C THR A 372 -15.88 -10.62 35.51
N GLN A 373 -17.06 -9.98 35.59
CA GLN A 373 -18.06 -10.01 34.51
C GLN A 373 -17.84 -8.89 33.48
N GLY A 374 -16.88 -8.00 33.72
CA GLY A 374 -16.60 -6.82 32.89
C GLY A 374 -17.48 -5.62 33.23
N ASN A 375 -18.27 -5.65 34.31
CA ASN A 375 -18.97 -4.44 34.71
C ASN A 375 -17.97 -3.41 35.24
N ARG A 376 -18.23 -2.14 34.93
CA ARG A 376 -17.33 -1.02 35.24
C ARG A 376 -17.88 -0.25 36.44
N TYR A 377 -16.99 0.09 37.37
CA TYR A 377 -17.29 0.90 38.54
C TYR A 377 -16.40 2.13 38.51
N ILE A 378 -17.02 3.28 38.30
CA ILE A 378 -16.35 4.55 38.03
C ILE A 378 -16.62 5.48 39.21
N THR A 379 -15.59 6.18 39.68
CA THR A 379 -15.75 7.26 40.64
C THR A 379 -15.12 8.55 40.12
N GLY A 380 -15.76 9.66 40.44
CA GLY A 380 -15.31 10.98 40.06
C GLY A 380 -15.95 12.05 40.92
N GLN A 381 -15.64 13.29 40.60
CA GLN A 381 -16.23 14.47 41.21
C GLN A 381 -16.95 15.31 40.15
N PHE A 382 -17.97 16.04 40.58
CA PHE A 382 -18.70 16.97 39.74
C PHE A 382 -19.05 18.24 40.51
N PHE A 383 -19.08 19.35 39.79
CA PHE A 383 -19.47 20.65 40.31
C PHE A 383 -20.92 20.94 39.87
N GLU A 384 -21.73 21.44 40.81
CA GLU A 384 -23.18 21.73 40.66
C GLU A 384 -24.07 20.52 40.32
N SER A 385 -23.85 19.87 39.17
CA SER A 385 -24.58 18.66 38.79
C SER A 385 -23.89 17.85 37.71
N ILE A 386 -24.05 16.53 37.76
CA ILE A 386 -23.69 15.58 36.71
C ILE A 386 -24.94 15.02 36.01
N TYR A 387 -24.83 14.75 34.71
CA TYR A 387 -25.88 14.16 33.90
C TYR A 387 -25.57 12.70 33.57
N LEU A 388 -26.52 11.81 33.85
CA LEU A 388 -26.48 10.41 33.38
C LEU A 388 -27.87 9.98 32.92
N ASN A 389 -27.96 9.33 31.76
CA ASN A 389 -29.23 8.87 31.16
C ASN A 389 -30.36 9.94 31.21
N ASN A 390 -30.06 11.18 30.81
CA ASN A 390 -30.98 12.34 30.88
C ASN A 390 -31.47 12.72 32.29
N THR A 391 -30.92 12.12 33.34
CA THR A 391 -31.19 12.48 34.73
C THR A 391 -30.10 13.43 35.22
N SER A 392 -30.51 14.54 35.85
CA SER A 392 -29.61 15.49 36.49
C SER A 392 -29.46 15.15 37.97
N TYR A 393 -28.23 14.97 38.42
CA TYR A 393 -27.90 14.74 39.82
C TYR A 393 -27.16 15.95 40.36
N ARG A 394 -27.79 16.70 41.28
CA ARG A 394 -27.20 17.92 41.88
C ARG A 394 -26.20 17.63 43.01
N GLY A 395 -25.22 18.50 43.20
CA GLY A 395 -24.32 18.46 44.34
C GLY A 395 -25.02 18.92 45.62
N PHE A 396 -24.41 18.62 46.76
CA PHE A 396 -24.77 19.16 48.07
C PHE A 396 -23.99 20.46 48.38
N GLY A 397 -22.91 20.73 47.64
CA GLY A 397 -22.03 21.87 47.85
C GLY A 397 -21.24 22.27 46.61
N TRP A 398 -19.94 22.50 46.81
CA TRP A 398 -19.03 22.94 45.74
C TRP A 398 -18.75 21.84 44.72
N ASN A 399 -18.15 20.76 45.18
CA ASN A 399 -17.93 19.54 44.39
C ASN A 399 -18.23 18.32 45.23
N ASP A 400 -18.89 17.36 44.60
CA ASP A 400 -19.36 16.15 45.27
C ASP A 400 -18.87 14.91 44.54
N ILE A 401 -18.82 13.81 45.29
CA ILE A 401 -18.36 12.52 44.81
C ILE A 401 -19.53 11.76 44.19
N PHE A 402 -19.25 11.03 43.12
CA PHE A 402 -20.15 9.98 42.64
C PHE A 402 -19.46 8.64 42.47
N VAL A 403 -20.26 7.58 42.54
CA VAL A 403 -19.90 6.21 42.15
C VAL A 403 -20.96 5.72 41.18
N LEU A 404 -20.53 5.34 39.99
CA LEU A 404 -21.35 4.86 38.90
C LEU A 404 -21.01 3.40 38.62
N LYS A 405 -22.04 2.56 38.52
CA LYS A 405 -21.92 1.25 37.86
C LYS A 405 -22.40 1.35 36.43
N GLN A 406 -21.59 0.85 35.51
CA GLN A 406 -22.01 0.54 34.15
C GLN A 406 -21.89 -0.97 33.91
N ASP A 407 -22.76 -1.52 33.07
CA ASP A 407 -22.58 -2.89 32.60
C ASP A 407 -21.37 -3.03 31.67
N LYS A 408 -21.06 -4.27 31.30
CA LYS A 408 -19.94 -4.60 30.40
C LYS A 408 -20.06 -4.02 29.00
N GLN A 409 -21.24 -3.52 28.60
CA GLN A 409 -21.48 -2.95 27.28
C GLN A 409 -21.29 -1.45 27.21
N GLY A 410 -21.36 -0.72 28.31
CA GLY A 410 -21.50 0.74 28.17
C GLY A 410 -22.46 1.36 29.16
N LYS A 411 -23.50 0.61 29.53
CA LYS A 411 -24.76 1.20 29.94
C LYS A 411 -24.79 1.44 31.44
N ASP A 412 -25.17 2.66 31.82
CA ASP A 412 -25.35 3.03 33.21
C ASP A 412 -26.43 2.17 33.88
N VAL A 413 -26.11 1.62 35.06
CA VAL A 413 -27.00 0.76 35.86
C VAL A 413 -27.51 1.50 37.08
N TRP A 414 -26.60 2.09 37.86
CA TRP A 414 -26.95 2.91 39.03
C TRP A 414 -25.85 3.92 39.34
N LEU A 415 -26.24 5.02 39.98
CA LEU A 415 -25.32 6.01 40.54
C LEU A 415 -25.60 6.23 42.03
N ARG A 416 -24.54 6.44 42.80
CA ARG A 416 -24.55 6.89 44.19
C ARG A 416 -23.76 8.20 44.30
N ARG A 417 -24.22 9.12 45.14
CA ARG A 417 -23.52 10.38 45.43
C ARG A 417 -23.12 10.44 46.89
N GLY A 418 -22.00 11.07 47.19
CA GLY A 418 -21.60 11.39 48.55
C GLY A 418 -20.87 12.74 48.62
N GLY A 419 -21.10 13.48 49.69
CA GLY A 419 -20.50 14.79 49.92
C GLY A 419 -21.32 15.64 50.88
N GLY A 420 -20.83 16.85 51.13
CA GLY A 420 -21.47 17.87 51.95
C GLY A 420 -21.39 19.24 51.28
N GLU A 421 -21.43 20.30 52.08
CA GLU A 421 -21.38 21.68 51.55
C GLU A 421 -19.98 22.09 51.03
N GLY A 422 -18.93 21.34 51.38
CA GLY A 422 -17.53 21.69 51.11
C GLY A 422 -16.95 21.07 49.85
N PHE A 423 -15.62 20.84 49.89
CA PHE A 423 -14.88 20.18 48.81
C PHE A 423 -14.79 18.68 49.09
N ASP A 424 -15.48 17.88 48.28
CA ASP A 424 -15.50 16.42 48.41
C ASP A 424 -15.05 15.76 47.10
N LYS A 425 -13.96 15.00 47.15
CA LYS A 425 -13.38 14.36 45.97
C LYS A 425 -13.01 12.91 46.25
N PRO A 426 -13.29 11.97 45.33
CA PRO A 426 -12.76 10.63 45.47
C PRO A 426 -11.25 10.66 45.17
N ALA A 427 -10.56 9.68 45.73
CA ALA A 427 -9.17 9.38 45.43
C ALA A 427 -9.10 8.23 44.43
N GLU A 428 -9.66 7.07 44.81
CA GLU A 428 -9.60 5.85 44.01
C GLU A 428 -10.73 4.89 44.42
N ILE A 429 -11.17 4.05 43.47
CA ILE A 429 -12.13 2.97 43.68
C ILE A 429 -11.46 1.64 43.36
N VAL A 430 -11.59 0.66 44.25
CA VAL A 430 -11.02 -0.68 44.06
C VAL A 430 -12.04 -1.77 44.32
N TRP A 431 -11.96 -2.83 43.54
CA TRP A 431 -12.80 -4.02 43.68
C TRP A 431 -11.97 -5.20 44.22
N ASP A 432 -12.59 -6.05 45.04
CA ASP A 432 -12.02 -7.33 45.48
C ASP A 432 -12.82 -8.54 44.95
N GLN A 433 -12.17 -9.70 44.91
CA GLN A 433 -12.79 -10.95 44.43
C GLN A 433 -13.97 -11.44 45.27
N ALA A 434 -14.19 -10.87 46.45
CA ALA A 434 -15.35 -11.14 47.29
C ALA A 434 -16.54 -10.21 46.96
N ASN A 435 -16.48 -9.50 45.82
CA ASN A 435 -17.52 -8.61 45.31
C ASN A 435 -17.78 -7.37 46.17
N HIS A 436 -16.75 -6.87 46.83
CA HIS A 436 -16.80 -5.58 47.51
C HIS A 436 -16.17 -4.49 46.65
N LEU A 437 -16.74 -3.30 46.76
CA LEU A 437 -16.19 -2.06 46.21
C LEU A 437 -15.74 -1.19 47.37
N TYR A 438 -14.49 -0.75 47.35
CA TYR A 438 -13.98 0.22 48.31
C TYR A 438 -13.78 1.56 47.63
N VAL A 439 -14.31 2.61 48.25
CA VAL A 439 -14.12 3.99 47.78
C VAL A 439 -13.34 4.72 48.86
N PHE A 440 -12.23 5.30 48.45
CA PHE A 440 -11.40 6.14 49.31
C PHE A 440 -11.42 7.56 48.76
N GLY A 441 -11.44 8.56 49.63
CA GLY A 441 -11.50 9.95 49.18
C GLY A 441 -11.31 10.95 50.29
N GLU A 442 -11.35 12.22 49.91
CA GLU A 442 -11.25 13.37 50.79
C GLU A 442 -12.62 14.06 50.91
N TYR A 443 -12.91 14.57 52.11
CA TYR A 443 -14.09 15.38 52.39
C TYR A 443 -13.71 16.56 53.29
N GLY A 444 -14.38 17.70 53.15
CA GLY A 444 -13.90 18.93 53.80
C GLY A 444 -14.99 19.96 54.08
N ALA A 445 -14.64 20.97 54.89
CA ALA A 445 -15.50 22.11 55.17
C ALA A 445 -15.35 23.21 54.11
N MET A 446 -16.42 23.96 53.86
CA MET A 446 -16.35 25.23 53.11
C MET A 446 -15.63 26.29 53.96
N GLN A 447 -14.61 26.97 53.42
CA GLN A 447 -14.13 28.22 54.03
C GLN A 447 -15.13 29.33 53.70
N SER A 448 -15.84 29.84 54.70
CA SER A 448 -16.61 31.07 54.54
C SER A 448 -15.68 32.29 54.65
N PHE A 449 -15.75 33.20 53.69
CA PHE A 449 -15.26 34.56 53.90
C PHE A 449 -16.17 35.24 54.94
N GLY A 450 -15.76 35.27 56.21
CA GLY A 450 -16.35 36.15 57.23
C GLY A 450 -17.15 35.55 58.40
N GLY A 451 -17.02 34.26 58.73
CA GLY A 451 -17.55 33.74 60.02
C GLY A 451 -18.08 32.32 59.97
N ALA A 452 -17.92 31.60 61.08
CA ALA A 452 -18.21 30.18 61.22
C ALA A 452 -19.69 29.84 60.97
N ARG A 453 -19.96 29.05 59.92
CA ARG A 453 -21.20 28.26 59.81
C ARG A 453 -20.99 26.87 60.41
N ILE A 454 -22.04 26.35 61.04
CA ILE A 454 -22.16 24.94 61.38
C ILE A 454 -22.29 24.20 60.04
N SER A 455 -21.29 23.41 59.69
CA SER A 455 -21.32 22.58 58.50
C SER A 455 -22.31 21.43 58.70
N THR A 456 -23.28 21.27 57.79
CA THR A 456 -24.14 20.08 57.76
C THR A 456 -23.29 18.82 57.58
N PRO A 457 -23.59 17.68 58.24
CA PRO A 457 -22.79 16.46 58.07
C PRO A 457 -22.75 16.02 56.60
N ALA A 458 -21.58 15.59 56.12
CA ALA A 458 -21.46 15.04 54.77
C ALA A 458 -22.20 13.70 54.71
N GLU A 459 -23.09 13.55 53.73
CA GLU A 459 -23.95 12.38 53.57
C GLU A 459 -23.47 11.54 52.39
N PHE A 460 -23.19 10.26 52.65
CA PHE A 460 -22.57 9.38 51.66
C PHE A 460 -23.52 8.32 51.12
N PHE A 461 -23.43 8.15 49.79
CA PHE A 461 -24.05 7.12 48.95
C PHE A 461 -25.58 7.05 48.99
N HIS A 462 -26.21 8.22 48.77
CA HIS A 462 -27.63 8.36 48.51
C HIS A 462 -28.14 7.50 47.35
N GLY A 463 -29.37 6.97 47.48
CA GLY A 463 -30.07 6.21 46.43
C GLY A 463 -30.07 4.69 46.60
N GLY A 464 -29.58 4.17 47.74
CA GLY A 464 -29.76 2.78 48.16
C GLY A 464 -30.96 2.57 49.09
N GLN A 465 -31.20 1.33 49.51
CA GLN A 465 -32.32 0.96 50.41
C GLN A 465 -32.11 1.42 51.88
N LYS A 466 -30.89 1.77 52.27
CA LYS A 466 -30.54 2.21 53.64
C LYS A 466 -30.37 3.74 53.71
N ALA A 467 -30.70 4.31 54.87
CA ALA A 467 -30.46 5.73 55.14
C ALA A 467 -28.97 6.09 54.96
N PRO A 468 -28.66 7.29 54.44
CA PRO A 468 -27.28 7.73 54.27
C PRO A 468 -26.56 7.82 55.62
N MET A 469 -25.29 7.39 55.66
CA MET A 469 -24.44 7.58 56.83
C MET A 469 -23.81 8.97 56.77
N LYS A 470 -23.76 9.62 57.94
CA LYS A 470 -23.28 11.00 58.11
C LYS A 470 -21.87 11.00 58.68
N LEU A 471 -20.97 11.78 58.06
CA LEU A 471 -19.66 12.08 58.62
C LEU A 471 -19.65 13.50 59.19
N THR A 472 -19.12 13.63 60.40
CA THR A 472 -18.82 14.94 60.98
C THR A 472 -17.69 15.57 60.20
N ILE A 473 -17.91 16.79 59.70
CA ILE A 473 -16.92 17.53 58.94
C ILE A 473 -15.84 18.06 59.90
N PRO A 474 -14.55 18.09 59.49
CA PRO A 474 -13.49 18.72 60.26
C PRO A 474 -13.75 20.20 60.60
N LYS A 475 -12.96 20.78 61.49
CA LYS A 475 -12.98 22.23 61.77
C LYS A 475 -12.78 23.03 60.47
N THR A 476 -13.30 24.27 60.43
CA THR A 476 -13.22 25.15 59.26
C THR A 476 -11.78 25.29 58.74
N GLY A 477 -11.58 25.01 57.45
CA GLY A 477 -10.27 25.10 56.78
C GLY A 477 -9.41 23.81 56.77
N MET A 478 -9.91 22.71 57.33
CA MET A 478 -9.29 21.37 57.28
C MET A 478 -10.07 20.41 56.37
N ASN A 479 -9.39 19.44 55.77
CA ASN A 479 -9.98 18.29 55.07
C ASN A 479 -9.60 16.97 55.79
N ALA A 480 -10.45 15.96 55.64
CA ALA A 480 -10.26 14.61 56.19
C ALA A 480 -10.42 13.56 55.10
N LEU A 481 -10.05 12.32 55.42
CA LEU A 481 -10.19 11.17 54.53
C LEU A 481 -11.35 10.31 54.99
N PHE A 482 -12.01 9.65 54.03
CA PHE A 482 -12.95 8.57 54.33
C PHE A 482 -12.56 7.31 53.58
N ALA A 483 -12.90 6.17 54.17
CA ALA A 483 -12.95 4.89 53.50
C ALA A 483 -14.37 4.34 53.59
N SER A 484 -14.88 3.77 52.50
CA SER A 484 -16.16 3.07 52.51
C SER A 484 -16.07 1.72 51.83
N ARG A 485 -17.04 0.86 52.14
CA ARG A 485 -17.29 -0.38 51.40
C ARG A 485 -18.73 -0.42 50.92
N LEU A 486 -18.93 -0.71 49.64
CA LEU A 486 -20.22 -0.96 49.01
C LEU A 486 -20.28 -2.39 48.46
N ASN A 487 -21.49 -2.93 48.30
CA ASN A 487 -21.71 -4.11 47.46
C ASN A 487 -21.88 -3.71 45.98
N LEU A 488 -22.03 -4.69 45.08
CA LEU A 488 -22.19 -4.45 43.63
C LEU A 488 -23.54 -3.81 43.23
N GLN A 489 -24.46 -3.66 44.18
CA GLN A 489 -25.72 -2.93 44.07
C GLN A 489 -25.59 -1.47 44.55
N GLY A 490 -24.40 -1.07 44.98
CA GLY A 490 -24.12 0.28 45.47
C GLY A 490 -24.70 0.54 46.85
N GLU A 491 -24.92 -0.48 47.66
CA GLU A 491 -25.38 -0.34 49.04
C GLU A 491 -24.19 -0.25 49.99
N LEU A 492 -24.16 0.82 50.78
CA LEU A 492 -23.14 1.06 51.79
C LEU A 492 -23.17 -0.01 52.88
N GLN A 493 -22.02 -0.64 53.12
CA GLN A 493 -21.81 -1.65 54.15
C GLN A 493 -21.20 -1.04 55.41
N TRP A 494 -20.18 -0.20 55.24
CA TRP A 494 -19.56 0.59 56.30
C TRP A 494 -18.90 1.84 55.73
N LEU A 495 -18.69 2.83 56.61
CA LEU A 495 -18.04 4.10 56.32
C LEU A 495 -17.16 4.48 57.52
N VAL A 496 -15.90 4.82 57.25
CA VAL A 496 -14.86 5.07 58.25
C VAL A 496 -14.24 6.44 58.02
N PRO A 497 -14.34 7.38 58.99
CA PRO A 497 -13.61 8.65 58.93
C PRO A 497 -12.17 8.49 59.40
N ILE A 498 -11.27 9.22 58.75
CA ILE A 498 -9.83 9.22 58.99
C ILE A 498 -9.35 10.67 59.08
N TYR A 499 -8.73 11.04 60.20
CA TYR A 499 -8.14 12.35 60.45
C TYR A 499 -6.64 12.18 60.66
N ALA A 500 -5.83 12.81 59.81
CA ALA A 500 -4.38 12.63 59.84
C ALA A 500 -3.70 13.98 59.68
N GLY A 501 -3.61 14.73 60.78
CA GLY A 501 -3.02 16.08 60.79
C GLY A 501 -3.97 17.20 60.33
N ASN A 502 -3.39 18.28 59.81
CA ASN A 502 -4.10 19.52 59.47
C ASN A 502 -4.75 19.47 58.09
N ARG A 503 -4.05 18.86 57.13
CA ARG A 503 -4.51 18.67 55.75
C ARG A 503 -4.01 17.35 55.19
N VAL A 504 -4.76 16.83 54.24
CA VAL A 504 -4.47 15.58 53.52
C VAL A 504 -4.50 15.82 52.02
N SER A 505 -3.68 15.08 51.27
CA SER A 505 -3.65 15.14 49.81
C SER A 505 -3.06 13.87 49.20
N ASN A 506 -3.09 13.75 47.87
CA ASN A 506 -2.46 12.65 47.11
C ASN A 506 -2.81 11.27 47.66
N ALA A 507 -4.11 11.00 47.80
CA ALA A 507 -4.61 9.75 48.32
C ALA A 507 -4.67 8.65 47.24
N TYR A 508 -4.30 7.43 47.62
CA TYR A 508 -4.31 6.21 46.80
C TYR A 508 -4.80 5.04 47.64
N VAL A 509 -5.43 4.04 47.02
CA VAL A 509 -5.92 2.86 47.74
C VAL A 509 -5.75 1.59 46.89
N LYS A 510 -5.32 0.50 47.52
CA LYS A 510 -5.27 -0.83 46.88
C LYS A 510 -5.94 -1.87 47.78
N HIS A 511 -6.64 -2.83 47.16
CA HIS A 511 -7.21 -3.94 47.91
C HIS A 511 -6.08 -4.81 48.47
N HIS A 512 -6.23 -5.26 49.71
CA HIS A 512 -5.25 -6.15 50.33
C HIS A 512 -5.63 -7.62 50.05
N PRO A 513 -4.70 -8.53 49.73
CA PRO A 513 -5.01 -9.94 49.42
C PRO A 513 -5.77 -10.68 50.53
N LYS A 514 -5.53 -10.30 51.78
CA LYS A 514 -6.26 -10.82 52.97
C LYS A 514 -7.57 -10.06 53.29
N GLY A 515 -8.12 -9.31 52.34
CA GLY A 515 -9.33 -8.50 52.50
C GLY A 515 -9.08 -7.10 53.09
N GLY A 516 -9.99 -6.17 52.77
CA GLY A 516 -9.86 -4.75 53.12
C GLY A 516 -8.93 -4.00 52.18
N ILE A 517 -8.38 -2.89 52.66
CA ILE A 517 -7.58 -1.95 51.88
C ILE A 517 -6.30 -1.51 52.59
N VAL A 518 -5.29 -1.14 51.79
CA VAL A 518 -4.21 -0.26 52.22
C VAL A 518 -4.40 1.07 51.50
N ALA A 519 -4.31 2.16 52.25
CA ALA A 519 -4.32 3.51 51.72
C ALA A 519 -2.95 4.16 51.91
N LEU A 520 -2.58 5.02 50.96
CA LEU A 520 -1.39 5.87 51.00
C LEU A 520 -1.84 7.30 50.74
N PHE A 521 -1.37 8.26 51.52
CA PHE A 521 -1.67 9.68 51.33
C PHE A 521 -0.57 10.56 51.90
N SER A 522 -0.57 11.83 51.51
CA SER A 522 0.27 12.87 52.10
C SER A 522 -0.52 13.59 53.19
N ALA A 523 0.10 13.83 54.34
CA ALA A 523 -0.53 14.47 55.48
C ALA A 523 0.35 15.59 56.05
N GLU A 524 -0.20 16.79 56.22
CA GLU A 524 0.45 17.92 56.90
C GLU A 524 0.36 17.73 58.41
N ASP A 525 1.51 17.76 59.10
CA ASP A 525 1.61 17.58 60.56
C ASP A 525 0.83 16.37 61.10
N PRO A 526 1.16 15.12 60.69
CA PRO A 526 0.53 13.89 61.18
C PRO A 526 1.00 13.54 62.60
N SER A 527 0.89 14.48 63.54
CA SER A 527 1.15 14.29 64.96
C SER A 527 0.14 13.34 65.63
N SER A 528 -1.04 13.19 65.01
CA SER A 528 -2.14 12.31 65.37
C SER A 528 -2.73 11.72 64.09
N ILE A 529 -2.98 10.40 64.07
CA ILE A 529 -3.65 9.70 62.97
C ILE A 529 -4.82 8.92 63.57
N GLN A 530 -6.00 9.51 63.52
CA GLN A 530 -7.23 8.95 64.04
C GLN A 530 -7.99 8.23 62.93
N CYS A 531 -8.40 7.00 63.17
CA CYS A 531 -9.27 6.25 62.27
C CYS A 531 -10.42 5.67 63.06
N ASN A 532 -11.64 6.07 62.71
CA ASN A 532 -12.84 5.78 63.49
C ASN A 532 -12.70 6.12 65.00
N GLY A 533 -12.06 7.25 65.30
CA GLY A 533 -11.80 7.71 66.68
C GLY A 533 -10.70 6.97 67.44
N LYS A 534 -10.01 6.02 66.81
CA LYS A 534 -8.85 5.31 67.37
C LYS A 534 -7.55 5.94 66.87
N GLU A 535 -6.66 6.31 67.79
CA GLU A 535 -5.29 6.74 67.46
C GLU A 535 -4.48 5.55 66.93
N LEU A 536 -3.84 5.73 65.77
CA LEU A 536 -3.07 4.69 65.09
C LEU A 536 -1.58 5.03 64.91
N ARG A 537 -1.18 6.28 65.11
CA ARG A 537 0.24 6.66 65.04
C ARG A 537 0.98 5.98 66.19
N GLN A 538 2.07 5.30 65.87
CA GLN A 538 2.91 4.65 66.88
C GLN A 538 4.05 5.58 67.30
N SER A 539 4.61 5.36 68.50
CA SER A 539 5.76 6.12 69.00
C SER A 539 7.02 5.93 68.15
N ILE A 540 7.12 4.81 67.42
CA ILE A 540 8.21 4.55 66.47
C ILE A 540 8.09 5.38 65.18
N ASP A 541 6.89 5.91 64.88
CA ASP A 541 6.69 6.75 63.72
C ASP A 541 7.29 8.14 63.96
N PRO A 542 7.98 8.72 62.97
CA PRO A 542 8.53 10.06 63.09
C PRO A 542 7.43 11.08 63.38
N VAL A 543 7.65 11.95 64.37
CA VAL A 543 6.72 13.02 64.74
C VAL A 543 6.79 14.13 63.69
N GLY A 544 5.66 14.48 63.07
CA GLY A 544 5.55 15.62 62.16
C GLY A 544 5.75 16.96 62.88
N THR A 545 6.42 17.90 62.23
CA THR A 545 6.65 19.25 62.75
C THR A 545 6.71 20.25 61.59
N ASN A 546 6.03 21.40 61.74
CA ASN A 546 6.11 22.61 60.89
C ASN A 546 5.21 22.67 59.64
N ASN A 547 3.94 22.27 59.70
CA ASN A 547 2.95 22.40 58.61
C ASN A 547 3.39 21.78 57.27
N THR A 548 4.27 20.78 57.29
CA THR A 548 4.80 20.12 56.10
C THR A 548 4.17 18.77 55.88
N SER A 549 4.02 18.37 54.61
CA SER A 549 3.46 17.07 54.22
C SER A 549 4.44 15.90 54.41
N HIS A 550 3.92 14.77 54.90
CA HIS A 550 4.64 13.49 55.05
C HIS A 550 3.82 12.33 54.50
N TRP A 551 4.47 11.21 54.20
CA TRP A 551 3.79 10.03 53.65
C TRP A 551 3.16 9.23 54.78
N VAL A 552 1.88 8.91 54.65
CA VAL A 552 1.14 8.09 55.61
C VAL A 552 0.57 6.87 54.91
N THR A 553 0.89 5.69 55.42
CA THR A 553 0.30 4.41 54.97
C THR A 553 -0.63 3.88 56.05
N LEU A 554 -1.86 3.50 55.68
CA LEU A 554 -2.92 3.05 56.59
C LEU A 554 -3.49 1.71 56.13
N ARG A 555 -3.76 0.79 57.07
CA ARG A 555 -4.39 -0.50 56.80
C ARG A 555 -5.77 -0.59 57.46
N ILE A 556 -6.81 -0.91 56.69
CA ILE A 556 -8.19 -1.14 57.15
C ILE A 556 -8.64 -2.50 56.66
N ASP A 557 -9.21 -3.34 57.53
CA ASP A 557 -9.67 -4.68 57.16
C ASP A 557 -11.01 -4.69 56.40
N ALA A 558 -11.45 -5.88 56.02
CA ALA A 558 -12.69 -6.04 55.26
C ALA A 558 -13.94 -5.57 56.03
N ASN A 559 -13.88 -5.53 57.36
CA ASN A 559 -14.98 -5.12 58.24
C ASN A 559 -14.94 -3.63 58.60
N GLY A 560 -14.00 -2.86 58.03
CA GLY A 560 -13.81 -1.45 58.34
C GLY A 560 -13.04 -1.21 59.64
N GLN A 561 -12.38 -2.21 60.21
CA GLN A 561 -11.55 -2.04 61.40
C GLN A 561 -10.18 -1.50 61.00
N CYS A 562 -9.78 -0.40 61.63
CA CYS A 562 -8.48 0.20 61.37
C CYS A 562 -7.37 -0.52 62.15
N MET A 563 -6.40 -1.06 61.42
CA MET A 563 -5.37 -1.95 61.96
C MET A 563 -4.13 -1.18 62.44
N TRP A 564 -3.47 -0.47 61.53
CA TRP A 564 -2.24 0.27 61.80
C TRP A 564 -2.05 1.42 60.81
N ALA A 565 -1.31 2.45 61.22
CA ALA A 565 -0.82 3.52 60.35
C ALA A 565 0.70 3.69 60.52
N ARG A 566 1.41 4.18 59.50
CA ARG A 566 2.85 4.45 59.52
C ARG A 566 3.18 5.74 58.80
N VAL A 567 4.18 6.46 59.31
CA VAL A 567 4.65 7.72 58.72
C VAL A 567 6.07 7.56 58.17
N PHE A 568 6.29 8.00 56.94
CA PHE A 568 7.57 7.96 56.24
C PHE A 568 7.87 9.30 55.55
N ALA A 569 9.11 9.42 55.07
CA ALA A 569 9.61 10.61 54.39
C ALA A 569 9.35 11.90 55.19
N LYS A 570 9.55 11.84 56.52
CA LYS A 570 9.47 13.04 57.35
C LYS A 570 10.64 13.97 56.99
N GLY A 571 10.33 15.21 56.66
CA GLY A 571 11.28 16.27 56.31
C GLY A 571 10.79 17.66 56.70
N PRO A 572 11.63 18.69 56.54
CA PRO A 572 11.30 20.09 56.81
C PRO A 572 10.51 20.77 55.66
N TYR A 573 10.23 20.06 54.57
CA TYR A 573 9.51 20.54 53.39
C TYR A 573 8.42 19.54 52.99
N ASP A 574 7.63 19.85 51.95
CA ASP A 574 6.49 19.02 51.53
C ASP A 574 6.92 17.74 50.81
N ASN A 575 6.77 16.61 51.49
CA ASN A 575 7.05 15.28 50.96
C ASN A 575 5.75 14.64 50.50
N ASN A 576 5.70 14.27 49.22
CA ASN A 576 4.47 13.81 48.57
C ASN A 576 4.56 12.33 48.21
N ALA A 577 3.61 11.56 48.71
CA ALA A 577 3.40 10.17 48.32
C ALA A 577 2.59 10.12 47.01
N THR A 578 2.95 9.24 46.08
CA THR A 578 2.38 9.25 44.73
C THR A 578 2.05 7.86 44.17
N ALA A 579 2.56 6.78 44.77
CA ALA A 579 2.36 5.44 44.23
C ALA A 579 2.27 4.37 45.32
N LEU A 580 1.34 3.43 45.14
CA LEU A 580 1.08 2.32 46.05
C LEU A 580 0.82 1.04 45.25
N VAL A 581 1.53 -0.04 45.59
CA VAL A 581 1.23 -1.39 45.09
C VAL A 581 1.39 -2.42 46.21
N ILE A 582 0.56 -3.47 46.19
CA ILE A 582 0.57 -4.54 47.18
C ILE A 582 0.88 -5.84 46.44
N HIS A 583 1.86 -6.60 46.95
CA HIS A 583 2.19 -7.92 46.44
C HIS A 583 1.18 -8.97 46.95
N SER A 584 1.09 -10.11 46.28
CA SER A 584 0.15 -11.19 46.64
C SER A 584 0.39 -11.78 48.04
N ASP A 585 1.62 -11.71 48.56
CA ASP A 585 1.96 -12.09 49.95
C ASP A 585 1.52 -11.04 51.00
N GLY A 586 1.02 -9.89 50.56
CA GLY A 586 0.62 -8.75 51.38
C GLY A 586 1.73 -7.74 51.68
N SER A 587 2.94 -7.92 51.15
CA SER A 587 3.99 -6.90 51.23
C SER A 587 3.56 -5.65 50.48
N ILE A 588 3.87 -4.47 51.03
CA ILE A 588 3.39 -3.18 50.53
C ILE A 588 4.58 -2.38 50.02
N PHE A 589 4.45 -1.81 48.84
CA PHE A 589 5.44 -0.92 48.26
C PHE A 589 4.82 0.46 48.06
N VAL A 590 5.50 1.48 48.55
CA VAL A 590 5.09 2.88 48.43
C VAL A 590 6.21 3.68 47.79
N GLY A 591 5.82 4.65 46.97
CA GLY A 591 6.73 5.53 46.26
C GLY A 591 6.25 6.98 46.33
N GLY A 592 7.20 7.89 46.17
CA GLY A 592 6.94 9.32 46.19
C GLY A 592 8.19 10.13 45.93
N ARG A 593 8.13 11.39 46.35
CA ARG A 593 9.27 12.31 46.40
C ARG A 593 9.42 12.97 47.78
N PHE A 594 10.65 13.32 48.13
CA PHE A 594 10.96 14.06 49.35
C PHE A 594 11.86 15.27 49.04
N ASP A 595 11.71 16.35 49.80
CA ASP A 595 12.38 17.64 49.60
C ASP A 595 13.24 17.97 50.84
N GLY A 596 14.50 18.37 50.59
CA GLY A 596 15.54 18.67 51.57
C GLY A 596 16.01 17.45 52.36
N SER A 597 15.11 16.78 53.08
CA SER A 597 15.42 15.51 53.74
C SER A 597 14.20 14.62 53.95
N GLY A 598 14.41 13.31 53.95
CA GLY A 598 13.37 12.31 54.17
C GLY A 598 13.81 11.30 55.23
N THR A 599 12.99 11.11 56.27
CA THR A 599 13.23 10.09 57.31
C THR A 599 12.46 8.81 57.01
N PHE A 600 13.19 7.70 56.86
CA PHE A 600 12.67 6.37 56.58
C PHE A 600 13.03 5.41 57.73
N GLY A 601 12.09 5.18 58.63
CA GLY A 601 12.37 4.50 59.89
C GLY A 601 13.25 5.38 60.78
N SER A 602 14.42 4.89 61.19
CA SER A 602 15.39 5.64 62.00
C SER A 602 16.44 6.41 61.19
N LYS A 603 16.47 6.26 59.87
CA LYS A 603 17.48 6.90 59.01
C LYS A 603 16.91 8.12 58.30
N THR A 604 17.65 9.23 58.35
CA THR A 604 17.35 10.43 57.58
C THR A 604 18.31 10.55 56.41
N VAL A 605 17.78 10.77 55.22
CA VAL A 605 18.52 10.95 53.97
C VAL A 605 18.31 12.40 53.49
N GLN A 606 19.37 13.04 53.00
CA GLN A 606 19.27 14.37 52.39
C GLN A 606 18.96 14.21 50.90
N SER A 607 18.13 15.11 50.34
CA SER A 607 17.96 15.16 48.89
C SER A 607 19.23 15.69 48.23
N VAL A 608 19.53 15.22 47.03
CA VAL A 608 20.66 15.71 46.24
C VAL A 608 20.32 17.05 45.57
N GLY A 609 19.04 17.25 45.23
CA GLY A 609 18.50 18.45 44.59
C GLY A 609 17.23 18.96 45.25
N GLU A 610 16.31 19.49 44.43
CA GLU A 610 15.01 20.00 44.87
C GLU A 610 14.15 18.89 45.47
N THR A 611 13.93 17.82 44.71
CA THR A 611 13.18 16.66 45.21
C THR A 611 13.81 15.38 44.72
N ASP A 612 13.89 14.39 45.62
CA ASP A 612 14.47 13.08 45.34
C ASP A 612 13.40 11.97 45.35
N ILE A 613 13.57 10.97 44.50
CA ILE A 613 12.79 9.73 44.49
C ILE A 613 12.98 8.96 45.80
N GLY A 614 11.88 8.54 46.41
CA GLY A 614 11.88 7.59 47.52
C GLY A 614 10.98 6.38 47.25
N ILE A 615 11.45 5.20 47.64
CA ILE A 615 10.71 3.93 47.54
C ILE A 615 10.86 3.19 48.87
N VAL A 616 9.76 2.68 49.41
CA VAL A 616 9.72 1.96 50.68
C VAL A 616 9.00 0.64 50.51
N LYS A 617 9.57 -0.45 51.03
CA LYS A 617 8.92 -1.75 51.17
C LYS A 617 8.56 -2.01 52.63
N LEU A 618 7.31 -2.37 52.88
CA LEU A 618 6.77 -2.76 54.17
C LEU A 618 6.32 -4.22 54.16
N SER A 619 6.40 -4.86 55.33
CA SER A 619 5.68 -6.10 55.59
C SER A 619 4.16 -5.88 55.64
N PRO A 620 3.34 -6.94 55.55
CA PRO A 620 1.88 -6.82 55.72
C PRO A 620 1.43 -6.18 57.05
N ALA A 621 2.29 -6.22 58.08
CA ALA A 621 2.06 -5.62 59.39
C ALA A 621 2.54 -4.16 59.50
N GLY A 622 2.97 -3.54 58.39
CA GLY A 622 3.44 -2.15 58.36
C GLY A 622 4.85 -1.96 58.93
N LYS A 623 5.63 -3.03 59.16
CA LYS A 623 7.06 -2.90 59.50
C LYS A 623 7.88 -2.57 58.25
N LEU A 624 8.73 -1.54 58.34
CA LEU A 624 9.73 -1.21 57.31
C LEU A 624 10.70 -2.38 57.09
N LEU A 625 10.81 -2.83 55.84
CA LEU A 625 11.76 -3.88 55.44
C LEU A 625 13.00 -3.27 54.79
N TRP A 626 12.81 -2.38 53.83
CA TRP A 626 13.89 -1.59 53.22
C TRP A 626 13.34 -0.31 52.59
N TYR A 627 14.24 0.63 52.30
CA TYR A 627 13.96 1.81 51.49
C TYR A 627 15.08 2.04 50.46
N LYS A 628 14.77 2.73 49.36
CA LYS A 628 15.68 3.16 48.31
C LYS A 628 15.42 4.62 47.96
N THR A 629 16.48 5.36 47.67
CA THR A 629 16.39 6.74 47.21
C THR A 629 17.28 6.92 45.99
N PHE A 630 16.80 7.69 45.02
CA PHE A 630 17.55 8.11 43.85
C PHE A 630 17.29 9.60 43.66
N GLY A 631 18.24 10.33 43.08
CA GLY A 631 18.11 11.78 42.98
C GLY A 631 19.02 12.37 41.92
N THR A 632 18.59 13.51 41.41
CA THR A 632 19.32 14.42 40.55
C THR A 632 19.68 15.67 41.35
N LYS A 633 20.27 16.68 40.71
CA LYS A 633 20.44 18.01 41.32
C LYS A 633 19.21 18.90 41.15
N GLU A 634 18.19 18.41 40.47
CA GLU A 634 16.98 19.14 40.12
C GLU A 634 15.76 18.41 40.69
N ARG A 635 14.64 18.39 39.97
CA ARG A 635 13.40 17.78 40.40
C ARG A 635 13.26 16.36 39.86
N ASP A 636 13.06 15.41 40.76
CA ASP A 636 12.66 14.06 40.41
C ASP A 636 11.69 13.44 41.43
N GLY A 637 10.97 12.40 41.01
CA GLY A 637 9.99 11.75 41.86
C GLY A 637 9.31 10.57 41.21
N THR A 638 8.85 9.63 42.03
CA THR A 638 8.04 8.49 41.58
C THR A 638 6.64 8.96 41.17
N SER A 639 6.03 8.29 40.19
CA SER A 639 4.63 8.48 39.82
C SER A 639 3.82 7.18 39.86
N ALA A 640 4.44 6.03 39.53
CA ALA A 640 3.73 4.75 39.51
C ALA A 640 4.64 3.57 39.88
N LEU A 641 4.01 2.53 40.44
CA LEU A 641 4.65 1.28 40.85
C LEU A 641 3.82 0.09 40.36
N VAL A 642 4.47 -0.95 39.85
CA VAL A 642 3.82 -2.24 39.53
C VAL A 642 4.77 -3.40 39.83
N LEU A 643 4.22 -4.57 40.15
CA LEU A 643 4.99 -5.79 40.43
C LEU A 643 4.75 -6.81 39.32
N ASP A 644 5.79 -7.50 38.89
CA ASP A 644 5.64 -8.68 38.04
C ASP A 644 5.24 -9.92 38.85
N GLN A 645 4.95 -11.02 38.17
CA GLN A 645 4.55 -12.28 38.82
C GLN A 645 5.65 -12.89 39.72
N LYS A 646 6.90 -12.45 39.56
CA LYS A 646 8.05 -12.89 40.39
C LYS A 646 8.29 -11.96 41.59
N GLY A 647 7.49 -10.90 41.73
CA GLY A 647 7.63 -9.89 42.78
C GLY A 647 8.76 -8.89 42.53
N GLN A 648 9.25 -8.76 41.30
CA GLN A 648 10.18 -7.69 40.91
C GLN A 648 9.40 -6.39 40.73
N LEU A 649 9.97 -5.27 41.19
CA LEU A 649 9.29 -3.98 41.21
C LEU A 649 9.67 -3.15 39.99
N TYR A 650 8.68 -2.64 39.28
CA TYR A 650 8.85 -1.67 38.21
C TYR A 650 8.36 -0.31 38.71
N VAL A 651 9.19 0.71 38.49
CA VAL A 651 9.01 2.06 39.01
C VAL A 651 9.09 3.01 37.84
N SER A 652 8.09 3.87 37.68
CA SER A 652 8.20 5.03 36.80
C SER A 652 7.97 6.32 37.56
N GLY A 653 8.50 7.39 36.99
CA GLY A 653 8.41 8.73 37.52
C GLY A 653 8.97 9.73 36.52
N SER A 654 9.13 10.97 36.93
CA SER A 654 9.77 12.01 36.12
C SER A 654 11.07 12.48 36.77
N PHE A 655 12.05 12.88 35.97
CA PHE A 655 13.33 13.42 36.43
C PHE A 655 13.84 14.49 35.48
N ARG A 656 14.65 15.42 36.01
CA ARG A 656 15.38 16.43 35.24
C ARG A 656 16.86 16.41 35.62
N GLY A 657 17.76 16.64 34.69
CA GLY A 657 19.19 16.56 34.91
C GLY A 657 19.71 15.12 34.79
N THR A 658 20.78 14.79 35.53
CA THR A 658 21.46 13.48 35.45
C THR A 658 21.09 12.58 36.62
N LEU A 659 20.38 11.49 36.35
CA LEU A 659 19.94 10.50 37.33
C LEU A 659 20.89 9.30 37.37
N ALA A 660 21.50 9.05 38.53
CA ALA A 660 22.31 7.87 38.79
C ALA A 660 21.48 6.80 39.53
N ILE A 661 21.49 5.57 39.01
CA ILE A 661 20.68 4.46 39.52
C ILE A 661 21.60 3.27 39.79
N ASP A 662 21.98 3.06 41.05
CA ASP A 662 22.94 2.04 41.46
C ASP A 662 24.18 2.03 40.53
N THR A 663 24.46 0.89 39.87
CA THR A 663 25.57 0.71 38.92
C THR A 663 25.15 0.75 37.46
N LEU A 664 23.89 1.12 37.17
CA LEU A 664 23.36 1.19 35.81
C LEU A 664 23.85 2.46 35.07
N PRO A 665 23.78 2.48 33.72
CA PRO A 665 24.01 3.69 32.95
C PRO A 665 23.13 4.85 33.45
N LYS A 666 23.72 6.04 33.56
CA LYS A 666 23.02 7.25 33.98
C LYS A 666 22.01 7.66 32.92
N LEU A 667 20.88 8.19 33.37
CA LEU A 667 19.88 8.82 32.50
C LEU A 667 20.08 10.34 32.54
N THR A 668 19.76 11.04 31.45
CA THR A 668 19.99 12.49 31.34
C THR A 668 18.85 13.17 30.61
N SER A 669 18.25 14.19 31.20
CA SER A 669 17.31 15.08 30.52
C SER A 669 17.55 16.56 30.82
N VAL A 670 17.17 17.42 29.88
CA VAL A 670 17.12 18.87 30.02
C VAL A 670 15.75 19.34 30.50
N ASP A 671 14.68 18.65 30.09
CA ASP A 671 13.31 18.86 30.56
C ASP A 671 12.93 17.74 31.56
N LEU A 672 11.67 17.67 31.99
CA LEU A 672 11.21 16.53 32.80
C LEU A 672 10.95 15.34 31.88
N ASP A 673 11.83 14.36 31.87
CA ASP A 673 11.61 13.09 31.17
C ASP A 673 11.11 12.02 32.13
N ILE A 674 10.52 10.97 31.58
CA ILE A 674 10.14 9.78 32.34
C ILE A 674 11.32 8.84 32.49
N PHE A 675 11.54 8.35 33.71
CA PHE A 675 12.37 7.16 33.93
C PHE A 675 11.47 5.93 34.11
N LEU A 676 12.00 4.77 33.74
CA LEU A 676 11.44 3.46 34.05
C LEU A 676 12.57 2.56 34.59
N ILE A 677 12.43 2.09 35.82
CA ILE A 677 13.43 1.29 36.53
C ILE A 677 12.79 -0.03 36.94
N LYS A 678 13.55 -1.13 36.83
CA LYS A 678 13.19 -2.39 37.50
C LYS A 678 14.18 -2.73 38.59
N LEU A 679 13.62 -3.01 39.76
CA LEU A 679 14.32 -3.51 40.91
C LEU A 679 14.02 -5.01 41.07
N ASP A 680 15.03 -5.77 41.45
CA ASP A 680 14.84 -7.15 41.88
C ASP A 680 14.09 -7.23 43.23
N THR A 681 13.87 -8.45 43.73
CA THR A 681 13.15 -8.69 44.99
C THR A 681 13.87 -8.13 46.22
N ASN A 682 15.17 -7.83 46.12
CA ASN A 682 16.01 -7.20 47.13
C ASN A 682 16.10 -5.67 46.98
N GLY A 683 15.49 -5.10 45.95
CA GLY A 683 15.52 -3.67 45.69
C GLY A 683 16.78 -3.19 44.94
N VAL A 684 17.54 -4.08 44.31
CA VAL A 684 18.70 -3.71 43.47
C VAL A 684 18.23 -3.46 42.05
N ALA A 685 18.64 -2.34 41.45
CA ALA A 685 18.26 -1.99 40.09
C ALA A 685 18.95 -2.92 39.06
N THR A 686 18.14 -3.53 38.19
CA THR A 686 18.59 -4.49 37.18
C THR A 686 18.59 -3.93 35.76
N TRP A 687 17.72 -2.96 35.47
CA TRP A 687 17.74 -2.20 34.21
C TRP A 687 17.00 -0.87 34.39
N SER A 688 17.30 0.08 33.50
CA SER A 688 16.65 1.39 33.43
C SER A 688 16.40 1.81 31.97
N ARG A 689 15.37 2.62 31.75
CA ARG A 689 15.08 3.33 30.50
C ARG A 689 14.64 4.75 30.79
N GLN A 690 14.81 5.58 29.78
CA GLN A 690 14.31 6.94 29.70
C GLN A 690 13.29 7.02 28.56
N LEU A 691 12.22 7.76 28.79
CA LEU A 691 11.24 8.14 27.79
C LEU A 691 11.06 9.64 27.85
N GLY A 692 11.31 10.32 26.74
CA GLY A 692 11.08 11.76 26.64
C GLY A 692 11.44 12.30 25.27
N GLY A 693 11.33 13.60 25.09
CA GLY A 693 11.67 14.23 23.82
C GLY A 693 11.89 15.73 23.97
N ARG A 694 11.20 16.52 23.15
CA ARG A 694 11.20 17.97 23.31
C ARG A 694 9.98 18.35 24.11
N GLY A 695 10.17 19.01 25.25
CA GLY A 695 9.09 19.27 26.19
C GLY A 695 9.17 18.33 27.39
N SER A 696 8.22 18.47 28.30
CA SER A 696 8.14 17.62 29.50
C SER A 696 7.26 16.40 29.26
N GLU A 697 7.44 15.38 30.09
CA GLU A 697 6.65 14.17 30.17
C GLU A 697 6.35 13.78 31.62
N SER A 698 5.15 13.29 31.87
CA SER A 698 4.73 12.80 33.18
C SER A 698 4.04 11.45 33.07
N SER A 699 4.63 10.44 33.69
CA SER A 699 3.99 9.13 33.88
C SER A 699 2.89 9.22 34.94
N LYS A 700 1.84 8.41 34.77
CA LYS A 700 0.69 8.34 35.70
C LYS A 700 0.38 6.93 36.17
N GLN A 701 0.46 5.93 35.29
CA GLN A 701 0.15 4.54 35.65
C GLN A 701 1.07 3.56 34.92
N LEU A 702 1.44 2.49 35.62
CA LEU A 702 2.10 1.30 35.07
C LEU A 702 1.19 0.08 35.25
N ILE A 703 1.04 -0.74 34.21
CA ILE A 703 0.19 -1.93 34.25
C ILE A 703 0.84 -3.06 33.47
N PHE A 704 0.88 -4.27 34.06
CA PHE A 704 1.25 -5.47 33.32
C PHE A 704 0.05 -6.04 32.58
N MET A 705 0.28 -6.41 31.32
CA MET A 705 -0.60 -7.27 30.54
C MET A 705 -0.38 -8.74 30.89
N LYS A 706 -1.32 -9.62 30.50
CA LYS A 706 -1.18 -11.07 30.71
C LYS A 706 0.09 -11.67 30.12
N ASP A 707 0.49 -11.19 28.95
CA ASP A 707 1.71 -11.62 28.24
C ASP A 707 3.01 -11.07 28.85
N GLN A 708 2.92 -10.39 30.00
CA GLN A 708 4.01 -9.71 30.72
C GLN A 708 4.57 -8.49 29.99
N SER A 709 3.95 -8.03 28.89
CA SER A 709 4.22 -6.70 28.35
C SER A 709 3.73 -5.62 29.33
N LEU A 710 4.36 -4.45 29.27
CA LEU A 710 4.12 -3.36 30.20
C LEU A 710 3.43 -2.20 29.48
N LEU A 711 2.38 -1.65 30.07
CA LEU A 711 1.73 -0.43 29.64
C LEU A 711 2.14 0.71 30.56
N LEU A 712 2.52 1.85 29.96
CA LEU A 712 2.76 3.11 30.63
C LEU A 712 1.78 4.14 30.10
N VAL A 713 0.99 4.73 31.00
CA VAL A 713 0.05 5.79 30.66
C VAL A 713 0.55 7.09 31.28
N GLY A 714 0.51 8.18 30.53
CA GLY A 714 0.98 9.48 30.99
C GLY A 714 0.50 10.64 30.13
N VAL A 715 1.10 11.81 30.36
CA VAL A 715 0.91 13.02 29.57
C VAL A 715 2.25 13.54 29.07
N PHE A 716 2.26 14.18 27.92
CA PHE A 716 3.46 14.77 27.31
C PHE A 716 3.15 16.14 26.70
N TRP A 717 4.19 16.95 26.58
CA TRP A 717 4.16 18.28 25.98
C TRP A 717 5.02 18.28 24.73
N ASP A 718 4.55 18.94 23.67
CA ASP A 718 5.28 19.13 22.41
C ASP A 718 5.64 17.81 21.67
N VAL A 719 6.81 17.18 21.89
CA VAL A 719 7.19 15.94 21.18
C VAL A 719 7.68 14.86 22.16
N LEU A 720 6.95 13.75 22.22
CA LEU A 720 7.41 12.52 22.88
C LEU A 720 8.14 11.64 21.85
N GLN A 721 9.38 11.24 22.14
CA GLN A 721 10.18 10.42 21.23
C GLN A 721 10.75 9.17 21.90
N PHE A 722 10.75 8.04 21.19
CA PHE A 722 11.47 6.84 21.63
C PHE A 722 11.94 6.03 20.42
N GLY A 723 13.25 5.99 20.20
CA GLY A 723 13.81 5.40 18.98
C GLY A 723 13.25 6.10 17.74
N THR A 724 12.62 5.34 16.84
CA THR A 724 11.98 5.86 15.62
C THR A 724 10.51 6.21 15.81
N LEU A 725 9.91 5.90 16.96
CA LEU A 725 8.52 6.25 17.26
C LEU A 725 8.47 7.65 17.87
N SER A 726 7.52 8.45 17.42
CA SER A 726 7.30 9.80 17.96
C SER A 726 5.82 10.16 17.96
N LEU A 727 5.40 10.91 18.98
CA LEU A 727 4.12 11.57 19.06
C LEU A 727 4.34 13.08 19.16
N THR A 728 3.44 13.87 18.58
CA THR A 728 3.45 15.33 18.68
C THR A 728 2.14 15.78 19.32
N SER A 729 2.21 16.55 20.40
CA SER A 729 1.05 17.11 21.08
C SER A 729 0.28 18.01 20.12
N ARG A 730 -1.05 17.94 20.18
CA ARG A 730 -1.96 18.73 19.34
C ARG A 730 -2.29 20.09 19.97
N GLY A 731 -1.76 20.35 21.16
CA GLY A 731 -2.13 21.49 22.00
C GLY A 731 -1.13 21.72 23.13
N ALA A 732 -1.65 21.91 24.34
CA ALA A 732 -0.82 22.18 25.51
C ALA A 732 -0.17 20.90 26.05
N SER A 733 -0.97 19.89 26.38
CA SER A 733 -0.50 18.59 26.83
C SER A 733 -1.48 17.50 26.41
N ASP A 734 -0.96 16.42 25.87
CA ASP A 734 -1.77 15.30 25.37
C ASP A 734 -1.45 14.03 26.18
N ILE A 735 -2.41 13.12 26.20
CA ILE A 735 -2.29 11.81 26.81
C ILE A 735 -1.49 10.89 25.88
N PHE A 736 -0.65 10.04 26.46
CA PHE A 736 -0.07 8.91 25.74
C PHE A 736 -0.29 7.58 26.47
N VAL A 737 -0.35 6.51 25.69
CA VAL A 737 -0.25 5.12 26.15
C VAL A 737 0.90 4.47 25.39
N ALA A 738 1.92 4.04 26.11
CA ALA A 738 3.08 3.33 25.56
C ALA A 738 3.05 1.86 25.98
N LYS A 739 3.27 0.96 25.03
CA LYS A 739 3.42 -0.48 25.28
C LYS A 739 4.88 -0.87 25.14
N PHE A 740 5.40 -1.63 26.10
CA PHE A 740 6.73 -2.20 26.08
C PHE A 740 6.67 -3.72 26.08
N ASP A 741 7.57 -4.36 25.34
CA ASP A 741 7.78 -5.79 25.41
C ASP A 741 8.43 -6.21 26.75
N THR A 742 8.61 -7.52 26.93
CA THR A 742 9.17 -8.11 28.15
C THR A 742 10.65 -7.78 28.38
N THR A 743 11.34 -7.27 27.36
CA THR A 743 12.74 -6.79 27.42
C THR A 743 12.83 -5.28 27.71
N GLY A 744 11.68 -4.60 27.70
CA GLY A 744 11.58 -3.16 27.86
C GLY A 744 11.85 -2.36 26.58
N GLY A 745 11.76 -3.00 25.42
CA GLY A 745 11.69 -2.33 24.12
C GLY A 745 10.28 -1.78 23.89
N ILE A 746 10.16 -0.57 23.35
CA ILE A 746 8.85 -0.02 23.01
C ILE A 746 8.26 -0.75 21.79
N VAL A 747 6.96 -1.05 21.83
CA VAL A 747 6.23 -1.77 20.79
C VAL A 747 5.26 -0.84 20.07
N SER A 748 4.55 0.01 20.80
CA SER A 748 3.57 0.94 20.24
C SER A 748 3.37 2.17 21.12
N LEU A 749 2.88 3.23 20.48
CA LEU A 749 2.45 4.49 21.09
C LEU A 749 1.06 4.85 20.57
N VAL A 750 0.18 5.27 21.48
CA VAL A 750 -1.15 5.81 21.14
C VAL A 750 -1.33 7.13 21.89
N GLN A 751 -1.97 8.11 21.26
CA GLN A 751 -2.19 9.45 21.80
C GLN A 751 -3.68 9.78 21.93
N GLY A 752 -4.03 10.53 22.97
CA GLY A 752 -5.32 11.18 23.12
C GLY A 752 -5.17 12.65 23.46
N GLY A 753 -5.75 13.55 22.67
CA GLY A 753 -5.64 14.98 22.96
C GLY A 753 -6.22 15.91 21.89
N GLY A 754 -6.25 17.20 22.21
CA GLY A 754 -6.79 18.29 21.40
C GLY A 754 -5.96 19.58 21.51
N LYS A 755 -6.59 20.74 21.32
CA LYS A 755 -5.88 22.04 21.32
C LYS A 755 -5.56 22.57 22.73
N ARG A 756 -6.25 22.07 23.76
CA ARG A 756 -6.04 22.45 25.17
C ARG A 756 -5.35 21.31 25.91
N ALA A 757 -5.23 21.42 27.24
CA ALA A 757 -4.63 20.38 28.06
C ALA A 757 -5.63 19.24 28.32
N GLU A 758 -5.13 18.01 28.21
CA GLU A 758 -5.78 16.78 28.67
C GLU A 758 -5.03 16.19 29.86
N GLU A 759 -5.79 15.73 30.86
CA GLU A 759 -5.27 15.13 32.08
C GLU A 759 -5.63 13.65 32.17
N VAL A 760 -4.66 12.82 32.57
CA VAL A 760 -4.91 11.45 33.05
C VAL A 760 -4.97 11.43 34.57
N ARG A 761 -6.00 10.77 35.11
CA ARG A 761 -6.17 10.52 36.55
C ARG A 761 -5.88 9.08 36.96
N SER A 762 -6.33 8.10 36.17
CA SER A 762 -6.10 6.69 36.45
C SER A 762 -6.13 5.87 35.15
N ALA A 763 -5.57 4.67 35.22
CA ALA A 763 -5.79 3.65 34.20
C ALA A 763 -5.95 2.27 34.84
N HIS A 764 -6.82 1.44 34.27
CA HIS A 764 -7.18 0.10 34.75
C HIS A 764 -7.28 -0.86 33.58
N LEU A 765 -6.67 -2.05 33.71
CA LEU A 765 -6.75 -3.12 32.73
C LEU A 765 -7.72 -4.18 33.22
N GLU A 766 -8.77 -4.46 32.45
CA GLU A 766 -9.74 -5.49 32.80
C GLU A 766 -9.25 -6.90 32.45
N PRO A 767 -9.87 -7.96 33.00
CA PRO A 767 -9.48 -9.34 32.73
C PRO A 767 -9.48 -9.75 31.26
N GLN A 768 -10.18 -9.05 30.37
CA GLN A 768 -10.20 -9.30 28.92
C GLN A 768 -9.08 -8.55 28.18
N GLU A 769 -8.12 -7.96 28.90
CA GLU A 769 -7.03 -7.12 28.39
C GLU A 769 -7.51 -5.83 27.74
N ARG A 770 -8.67 -5.28 28.13
CA ARG A 770 -9.09 -3.94 27.69
C ARG A 770 -8.62 -2.89 28.69
N LEU A 771 -7.98 -1.85 28.20
CA LEU A 771 -7.46 -0.75 29.01
C LEU A 771 -8.50 0.37 29.09
N TYR A 772 -8.78 0.84 30.30
CA TYR A 772 -9.56 2.04 30.56
C TYR A 772 -8.64 3.13 31.09
N VAL A 773 -8.58 4.27 30.42
CA VAL A 773 -7.87 5.48 30.86
C VAL A 773 -8.92 6.52 31.24
N THR A 774 -8.81 7.08 32.44
CA THR A 774 -9.76 8.08 32.94
C THR A 774 -9.09 9.41 33.18
N GLY A 775 -9.86 10.48 33.07
CA GLY A 775 -9.40 11.80 33.45
C GLY A 775 -10.35 12.90 33.03
N SER A 776 -9.77 14.02 32.60
CA SER A 776 -10.52 15.19 32.18
C SER A 776 -9.86 15.96 31.03
N PHE A 777 -10.67 16.73 30.30
CA PHE A 777 -10.19 17.56 29.19
C PHE A 777 -10.97 18.89 29.07
N LEU A 778 -10.34 19.87 28.43
CA LEU A 778 -10.93 21.19 28.12
C LEU A 778 -11.15 21.42 26.62
N SER A 779 -10.59 20.57 25.77
CA SER A 779 -10.66 20.72 24.31
C SER A 779 -12.10 20.60 23.78
N THR A 780 -12.41 21.38 22.74
CA THR A 780 -13.71 21.31 22.01
C THR A 780 -13.82 20.03 21.19
N THR A 781 -12.71 19.64 20.57
CA THR A 781 -12.64 18.50 19.65
C THR A 781 -11.42 17.63 19.95
N PRO A 782 -11.29 17.05 21.16
CA PRO A 782 -10.19 16.16 21.44
C PRO A 782 -10.38 14.87 20.64
N GLN A 783 -9.25 14.31 20.25
CA GLN A 783 -9.18 13.04 19.55
C GLN A 783 -8.46 12.01 20.42
N PHE A 784 -9.15 10.94 20.81
CA PHE A 784 -8.60 9.82 21.57
C PHE A 784 -8.36 8.64 20.63
N GLY A 785 -7.10 8.39 20.27
CA GLY A 785 -6.77 7.49 19.16
C GLY A 785 -7.44 7.96 17.87
N HIS A 786 -8.47 7.24 17.42
CA HIS A 786 -9.28 7.58 16.25
C HIS A 786 -10.51 8.43 16.53
N ILE A 787 -10.97 8.43 17.77
CA ILE A 787 -12.31 8.93 18.10
C ILE A 787 -12.21 10.42 18.33
N THR A 788 -12.82 11.19 17.43
CA THR A 788 -12.99 12.62 17.63
C THR A 788 -14.31 12.86 18.34
N THR A 789 -14.26 13.47 19.53
CA THR A 789 -15.48 13.92 20.21
C THR A 789 -15.75 15.36 19.83
N ASN A 790 -17.01 15.77 19.69
CA ASN A 790 -17.36 17.17 19.43
C ASN A 790 -18.22 17.71 20.58
N LYS A 791 -17.65 18.62 21.37
CA LYS A 791 -18.30 19.26 22.52
C LYS A 791 -17.99 20.75 22.50
N ASN A 792 -18.93 21.55 22.99
CA ASN A 792 -18.73 22.98 23.19
C ASN A 792 -18.39 23.24 24.67
N PRO A 793 -17.10 23.22 25.07
CA PRO A 793 -16.67 23.69 26.38
C PRO A 793 -16.96 25.18 26.44
N LYS A 794 -18.05 25.57 27.11
CA LYS A 794 -18.22 26.93 27.63
C LYS A 794 -17.24 27.15 28.80
N ASP A 795 -15.95 26.90 28.57
CA ASP A 795 -14.86 26.87 29.56
C ASP A 795 -15.05 25.90 30.74
N LYS A 796 -15.64 24.74 30.48
CA LYS A 796 -15.87 23.69 31.48
C LYS A 796 -15.02 22.47 31.20
N THR A 797 -14.59 21.81 32.26
CA THR A 797 -13.86 20.55 32.25
C THR A 797 -14.82 19.38 32.07
N PHE A 798 -14.57 18.52 31.08
CA PHE A 798 -15.35 17.30 30.87
C PHE A 798 -14.57 16.08 31.34
N GLY A 799 -15.28 15.16 32.00
CA GLY A 799 -14.73 13.88 32.41
C GLY A 799 -14.77 12.87 31.27
N TYR A 800 -13.77 11.98 31.18
CA TYR A 800 -13.76 10.92 30.18
C TYR A 800 -13.35 9.56 30.74
N VAL A 801 -13.81 8.51 30.07
CA VAL A 801 -13.26 7.15 30.10
C VAL A 801 -12.92 6.77 28.67
N TRP A 802 -11.63 6.68 28.37
CA TRP A 802 -11.10 6.24 27.09
C TRP A 802 -10.78 4.75 27.18
N THR A 803 -11.41 3.98 26.32
CA THR A 803 -11.31 2.53 26.26
C THR A 803 -10.42 2.16 25.07
N LEU A 804 -9.44 1.31 25.33
CA LEU A 804 -8.42 0.88 24.37
C LEU A 804 -8.31 -0.64 24.38
N THR A 805 -8.17 -1.23 23.21
CA THR A 805 -7.67 -2.60 23.08
C THR A 805 -6.15 -2.55 22.84
N PRO A 806 -5.29 -2.97 23.79
CA PRO A 806 -3.83 -2.83 23.72
C PRO A 806 -3.12 -3.74 22.69
#